data_AF-A0A2R4FR77-F1
#
_entry.id   AF-A0A2R4FR77-F1
#
_cell.length_a   1.000
_cell.length_b   1.000
_cell.length_c   1.000
_cell.angle_alpha   90.00
_cell.angle_beta   90.00
_cell.angle_gamma   90.00
#
_symmetry.space_group_name_H-M   'P 1'
#
loop_
_entity.id
_entity.type
_entity.pdbx_description
1 polymer ?
#
loop_
_entity_poly.entity_id
_entity_poly.type
_entity_poly.pdbx_seq_one_letter_code
_entity_poly.pdbx_strand_id
1 'polypeptide(L)'
;MITHTTCTGAHPSCLRPCTVWGTGEVQTAVLRATAHRDRVPGRHSGGSRRPRPRPQPSTQVASPYDPIIGQFNMAGGHPTHGVKGNEVADALAQAINSRAPRLAFLTINEGCLDWLERIETQLPLAYTLRFDPIRGGNGQVANCKHESPFGNAIIYNENILPDPQPVAHDLRALEGAEKREMLCLRSVARTLVVCTAHLVASAENVEQRKREAAEVKRVLATDYAGYHVYLGGDLNDGPLSDALSNLYHSGYGGIQYQEAHGAFKEVFSPCGNEIKVQYIADDAKKYYCRSGNPTHTLNKYDYLFVPPAAVVHSTQLVSSPHSDHKQLWAEVTMTSTAGPLVDSIMVVGDSISQGLEGDYTWRYRLAQHLKAAGRDVTFVGPYRGTTRVPRAQPANYPEESAPPYFNGVYRDGLTFDSDHFAQWGRQAHQAKDDIRARVSQYQPTYLLVELGFNDLGWGVSDPDGLIADMRTLIANARAAKSNIRILVASVPQRTPLDIQPDLGTKISAYNAKLGPALQALNTTTSPVRLVDITTGYDPYADAYDGLHPNPAGEHKIARAFANVLWNQFRVGALYNIPSGSTPSLVPTKPDWIRATSTTSGIRLEWQHSFGAGGYWFYQRNATIGEAFSRLPLQIPADSWGVNWVVPGHRYEFYVVATRGDAYASAPSAVTSATVANLETAAGPPNITATAGTGYIDVSWDAATGPYSETVHKYTVYYLDSSEPGAIVSTKSTTGRSVRLSGLVSGHTYILAVCSVNAAGEGMPAAGPSRTVG
;
A
#
# COMPACT_ATOMS: atom_id res chain seq x y z
N MET A 1 18.14 -2.88 -35.18
CA MET A 1 18.88 -3.67 -34.16
C MET A 1 20.33 -3.67 -34.55
N ILE A 2 21.17 -2.86 -33.89
CA ILE A 2 22.62 -2.91 -34.04
C ILE A 2 23.15 -3.61 -32.79
N THR A 3 23.67 -4.81 -33.00
CA THR A 3 24.32 -5.66 -31.99
C THR A 3 25.72 -5.13 -31.70
N HIS A 4 26.07 -4.90 -30.44
CA HIS A 4 27.46 -4.81 -30.01
C HIS A 4 27.82 -5.98 -29.08
N THR A 5 28.83 -6.70 -29.54
CA THR A 5 29.45 -7.88 -28.96
C THR A 5 30.31 -7.52 -27.75
N THR A 6 30.22 -8.37 -26.72
CA THR A 6 30.99 -8.38 -25.48
C THR A 6 32.50 -8.57 -25.69
N CYS A 7 33.31 -7.99 -24.79
CA CYS A 7 34.66 -8.47 -24.47
C CYS A 7 34.79 -8.72 -22.96
N THR A 8 35.05 -9.98 -22.63
CA THR A 8 35.39 -10.56 -21.33
C THR A 8 36.88 -10.34 -20.98
N GLY A 9 37.20 -10.25 -19.69
CA GLY A 9 38.57 -10.39 -19.17
C GLY A 9 38.56 -10.77 -17.69
N ALA A 10 39.25 -11.86 -17.34
CA ALA A 10 39.15 -12.57 -16.07
C ALA A 10 40.46 -12.53 -15.23
N HIS A 11 40.29 -12.59 -13.89
CA HIS A 11 41.15 -13.23 -12.85
C HIS A 11 42.59 -12.73 -12.56
N PRO A 12 43.28 -13.14 -11.44
CA PRO A 12 42.86 -13.63 -10.11
C PRO A 12 43.72 -13.15 -8.87
N SER A 13 43.25 -13.53 -7.66
CA SER A 13 44.00 -13.97 -6.45
C SER A 13 44.85 -13.01 -5.59
N CYS A 14 44.61 -13.01 -4.26
CA CYS A 14 45.57 -13.49 -3.24
C CYS A 14 45.04 -13.48 -1.77
N LEU A 15 45.08 -14.68 -1.17
CA LEU A 15 45.61 -15.04 0.17
C LEU A 15 45.04 -14.44 1.49
N ARG A 16 44.50 -15.36 2.32
CA ARG A 16 44.44 -15.34 3.81
C ARG A 16 45.86 -15.52 4.43
N PRO A 17 46.11 -15.66 5.76
CA PRO A 17 45.26 -15.57 6.98
C PRO A 17 45.91 -14.78 8.16
N CYS A 18 45.19 -14.60 9.30
CA CYS A 18 45.71 -14.86 10.66
C CYS A 18 44.62 -14.75 11.75
N THR A 19 44.59 -15.78 12.59
CA THR A 19 43.89 -16.04 13.87
C THR A 19 44.23 -15.00 14.97
N VAL A 20 43.43 -14.78 16.04
CA VAL A 20 43.43 -15.56 17.31
C VAL A 20 42.28 -15.09 18.26
N TRP A 21 41.55 -16.09 18.81
CA TRP A 21 40.95 -16.34 20.15
C TRP A 21 40.39 -15.25 21.10
N GLY A 22 39.24 -15.61 21.73
CA GLY A 22 38.76 -15.05 23.01
C GLY A 22 37.39 -15.56 23.47
N THR A 23 37.35 -16.75 24.07
CA THR A 23 36.29 -17.35 24.94
C THR A 23 36.07 -16.49 26.21
N GLY A 24 34.97 -16.46 26.99
CA GLY A 24 33.71 -17.19 27.11
C GLY A 24 33.07 -16.81 28.48
N GLU A 25 31.76 -17.06 28.64
CA GLU A 25 31.06 -17.47 29.90
C GLU A 25 31.05 -16.50 31.15
N VAL A 26 30.06 -16.37 32.06
CA VAL A 26 28.87 -17.18 32.46
C VAL A 26 28.03 -16.42 33.54
N GLN A 27 26.70 -16.64 33.53
CA GLN A 27 25.70 -16.79 34.64
C GLN A 27 25.21 -15.68 35.64
N THR A 28 23.86 -15.59 35.70
CA THR A 28 22.85 -15.65 36.83
C THR A 28 23.07 -14.85 38.13
N ALA A 29 22.09 -14.44 38.96
CA ALA A 29 20.74 -14.89 39.33
C ALA A 29 20.00 -13.73 40.09
N VAL A 30 18.68 -13.53 39.96
CA VAL A 30 17.57 -13.88 40.90
C VAL A 30 17.46 -13.07 42.21
N LEU A 31 16.25 -12.52 42.48
CA LEU A 31 15.41 -12.50 43.72
C LEU A 31 14.42 -11.30 43.66
N ARG A 32 13.11 -11.45 43.43
CA ARG A 32 11.95 -11.84 44.29
C ARG A 32 11.72 -11.04 45.58
N ALA A 33 10.50 -10.47 45.71
CA ALA A 33 9.54 -10.48 46.86
C ALA A 33 8.71 -9.17 46.95
N THR A 34 7.41 -9.14 46.58
CA THR A 34 6.19 -9.24 47.43
C THR A 34 6.07 -8.16 48.53
N ALA A 35 5.21 -7.14 48.42
CA ALA A 35 3.75 -7.10 48.65
C ALA A 35 3.32 -7.25 50.12
N HIS A 36 2.61 -6.26 50.69
CA HIS A 36 1.40 -6.48 51.51
C HIS A 36 0.61 -5.16 51.75
N ARG A 37 -0.72 -5.25 51.57
CA ARG A 37 -1.76 -4.30 52.00
C ARG A 37 -2.45 -4.87 53.23
N ASP A 38 -2.76 -4.03 54.20
CA ASP A 38 -3.67 -4.33 55.30
C ASP A 38 -5.12 -3.90 54.97
N ARG A 39 -6.09 -4.74 55.36
CA ARG A 39 -7.53 -4.47 55.39
C ARG A 39 -8.03 -4.62 56.82
N VAL A 40 -8.86 -3.68 57.25
CA VAL A 40 -9.69 -3.74 58.47
C VAL A 40 -11.12 -4.18 58.08
N PRO A 41 -11.83 -4.98 58.90
CA PRO A 41 -13.26 -5.24 58.70
C PRO A 41 -14.14 -4.57 59.77
N GLY A 42 -15.30 -4.05 59.36
CA GLY A 42 -16.38 -3.62 60.24
C GLY A 42 -17.74 -3.95 59.64
N ARG A 43 -18.50 -4.82 60.31
CA ARG A 43 -19.93 -5.13 60.06
C ARG A 43 -20.80 -4.17 60.87
N HIS A 44 -21.99 -3.80 60.37
CA HIS A 44 -23.25 -3.89 61.12
C HIS A 44 -24.53 -3.66 60.28
N SER A 45 -25.42 -4.67 60.36
CA SER A 45 -26.90 -4.69 60.45
C SER A 45 -27.83 -3.61 59.84
N GLY A 46 -28.80 -4.10 59.05
CA GLY A 46 -30.23 -4.10 59.43
C GLY A 46 -31.14 -2.98 58.90
N GLY A 47 -32.13 -3.32 58.06
CA GLY A 47 -33.29 -2.46 57.80
C GLY A 47 -34.15 -2.89 56.60
N SER A 48 -35.26 -3.59 56.86
CA SER A 48 -36.28 -3.92 55.86
C SER A 48 -37.19 -2.71 55.58
N ARG A 49 -37.39 -2.35 54.29
CA ARG A 49 -38.50 -1.50 53.83
C ARG A 49 -39.06 -2.05 52.52
N ARG A 50 -40.40 -2.15 52.46
CA ARG A 50 -41.20 -2.58 51.29
C ARG A 50 -40.84 -1.77 50.04
N PRO A 51 -40.80 -2.37 48.84
CA PRO A 51 -40.48 -1.64 47.61
C PRO A 51 -41.68 -0.78 47.15
N ARG A 52 -41.39 0.48 46.84
CA ARG A 52 -42.25 1.36 46.04
C ARG A 52 -42.34 0.80 44.59
N PRO A 53 -43.39 1.13 43.82
CA PRO A 53 -43.47 0.74 42.42
C PRO A 53 -42.26 1.29 41.67
N ARG A 54 -41.60 0.45 40.86
CA ARG A 54 -40.49 0.88 40.01
C ARG A 54 -40.97 1.97 39.05
N PRO A 55 -40.22 3.06 38.83
CA PRO A 55 -40.43 3.89 37.66
C PRO A 55 -40.14 3.00 36.43
N GLN A 56 -40.98 3.09 35.39
CA GLN A 56 -40.63 2.54 34.09
C GLN A 56 -39.27 3.13 33.64
N PRO A 57 -38.41 2.36 32.94
CA PRO A 57 -37.19 2.92 32.38
C PRO A 57 -37.59 4.03 31.41
N SER A 58 -37.10 5.25 31.66
CA SER A 58 -37.17 6.32 30.68
C SER A 58 -36.46 5.84 29.43
N THR A 59 -37.18 5.68 28.32
CA THR A 59 -36.59 5.66 26.99
C THR A 59 -35.82 6.97 26.82
N GLN A 60 -34.49 6.94 26.95
CA GLN A 60 -33.66 8.05 26.50
C GLN A 60 -33.94 8.20 25.01
N VAL A 61 -34.56 9.32 24.64
CA VAL A 61 -34.83 9.65 23.24
C VAL A 61 -33.46 9.85 22.57
N ALA A 62 -33.23 9.13 21.46
CA ALA A 62 -32.03 9.24 20.67
C ALA A 62 -31.75 10.70 20.31
N SER A 63 -30.50 11.13 20.45
CA SER A 63 -30.06 12.42 19.96
C SER A 63 -30.04 12.37 18.42
N PRO A 64 -30.45 13.43 17.70
CA PRO A 64 -30.30 13.48 16.25
C PRO A 64 -28.83 13.36 15.76
N TYR A 65 -27.86 13.38 16.70
CA TYR A 65 -26.44 13.21 16.47
C TYR A 65 -25.90 11.81 16.86
N ASP A 66 -26.75 10.88 17.34
CA ASP A 66 -26.28 9.54 17.68
C ASP A 66 -25.81 8.80 16.41
N PRO A 67 -24.60 8.20 16.44
CA PRO A 67 -24.04 7.50 15.29
C PRO A 67 -24.76 6.20 14.96
N ILE A 68 -24.67 5.82 13.69
CA ILE A 68 -25.14 4.53 13.16
C ILE A 68 -23.93 3.61 13.00
N ILE A 69 -24.06 2.34 13.39
CA ILE A 69 -23.07 1.29 13.17
C ILE A 69 -23.68 0.15 12.35
N GLY A 70 -22.86 -0.58 11.60
CA GLY A 70 -23.36 -1.66 10.74
C GLY A 70 -22.44 -2.87 10.59
N GLN A 71 -23.04 -3.97 10.12
CA GLN A 71 -22.35 -5.16 9.63
C GLN A 71 -23.04 -5.68 8.37
N PHE A 72 -22.27 -6.22 7.42
CA PHE A 72 -22.78 -6.95 6.27
C PHE A 72 -21.79 -7.98 5.71
N ASN A 73 -22.26 -9.20 5.42
CA ASN A 73 -21.55 -10.17 4.59
C ASN A 73 -21.98 -9.99 3.11
N MET A 74 -21.01 -9.71 2.22
CA MET A 74 -21.24 -9.42 0.79
C MET A 74 -21.30 -10.67 -0.12
N ALA A 75 -21.17 -11.87 0.42
CA ALA A 75 -21.24 -13.15 -0.28
C ALA A 75 -20.19 -13.35 -1.41
N GLY A 76 -19.07 -12.63 -1.41
CA GLY A 76 -17.85 -13.00 -2.17
C GLY A 76 -18.00 -13.19 -3.69
N GLY A 77 -18.97 -12.52 -4.33
CA GLY A 77 -19.25 -12.72 -5.76
C GLY A 77 -20.00 -14.03 -6.07
N HIS A 78 -20.75 -14.58 -5.11
CA HIS A 78 -21.42 -15.87 -5.26
C HIS A 78 -22.27 -15.94 -6.55
N PRO A 79 -22.21 -17.04 -7.33
CA PRO A 79 -22.87 -17.12 -8.64
C PRO A 79 -24.40 -17.07 -8.65
N THR A 80 -25.04 -17.18 -7.49
CA THR A 80 -26.50 -16.99 -7.40
C THR A 80 -26.89 -15.57 -7.05
N HIS A 81 -25.96 -14.76 -6.53
CA HIS A 81 -26.26 -13.45 -5.94
C HIS A 81 -25.51 -12.28 -6.60
N GLY A 82 -24.53 -12.56 -7.46
CA GLY A 82 -23.92 -11.55 -8.32
C GLY A 82 -22.72 -12.08 -9.11
N VAL A 83 -22.97 -12.76 -10.25
CA VAL A 83 -21.87 -13.35 -11.05
C VAL A 83 -21.23 -12.39 -12.03
N LYS A 84 -21.83 -11.25 -12.35
CA LYS A 84 -21.26 -10.27 -13.28
C LYS A 84 -21.85 -8.88 -13.02
N GLY A 85 -21.07 -7.96 -12.47
CA GLY A 85 -21.43 -6.55 -12.42
C GLY A 85 -21.09 -5.86 -11.11
N ASN A 86 -21.58 -4.63 -11.00
CA ASN A 86 -21.28 -3.67 -9.96
C ASN A 86 -22.48 -3.39 -9.03
N GLU A 87 -23.59 -4.09 -9.23
CA GLU A 87 -24.88 -3.83 -8.57
C GLU A 87 -24.81 -4.01 -7.06
N VAL A 88 -24.06 -5.03 -6.59
CA VAL A 88 -23.86 -5.28 -5.15
C VAL A 88 -23.15 -4.09 -4.49
N ALA A 89 -22.07 -3.62 -5.13
CA ALA A 89 -21.30 -2.48 -4.70
C ALA A 89 -22.16 -1.20 -4.70
N ASP A 90 -22.91 -0.94 -5.78
CA ASP A 90 -23.74 0.25 -5.95
C ASP A 90 -24.88 0.29 -4.93
N ALA A 91 -25.55 -0.84 -4.69
CA ALA A 91 -26.63 -0.93 -3.71
C ALA A 91 -26.12 -0.67 -2.29
N LEU A 92 -24.95 -1.21 -1.93
CA LEU A 92 -24.35 -0.97 -0.61
C LEU A 92 -23.88 0.49 -0.46
N ALA A 93 -23.28 1.08 -1.51
CA ALA A 93 -22.90 2.49 -1.52
C ALA A 93 -24.12 3.41 -1.30
N GLN A 94 -25.26 3.13 -1.95
CA GLN A 94 -26.51 3.86 -1.71
C GLN A 94 -27.01 3.72 -0.27
N ALA A 95 -26.95 2.50 0.30
CA ALA A 95 -27.32 2.25 1.68
C ALA A 95 -26.43 3.03 2.67
N ILE A 96 -25.12 3.12 2.41
CA ILE A 96 -24.18 3.94 3.18
C ILE A 96 -24.50 5.43 3.05
N ASN A 97 -24.67 5.92 1.83
CA ASN A 97 -24.95 7.33 1.56
C ASN A 97 -26.24 7.82 2.22
N SER A 98 -27.27 6.99 2.26
CA SER A 98 -28.53 7.31 2.97
C SER A 98 -28.36 7.49 4.50
N ARG A 99 -27.24 7.03 5.06
CA ARG A 99 -26.91 7.09 6.49
C ARG A 99 -25.78 8.09 6.78
N ALA A 100 -25.14 8.68 5.77
CA ALA A 100 -24.14 9.71 5.96
C ALA A 100 -24.77 11.04 6.42
N PRO A 101 -24.10 11.86 7.24
CA PRO A 101 -22.78 11.62 7.86
C PRO A 101 -22.85 10.84 9.18
N ARG A 102 -24.02 10.29 9.55
CA ARG A 102 -24.25 9.65 10.85
C ARG A 102 -23.65 8.25 10.96
N LEU A 103 -23.38 7.57 9.85
CA LEU A 103 -22.67 6.29 9.88
C LEU A 103 -21.27 6.48 10.48
N ALA A 104 -21.00 5.83 11.60
CA ALA A 104 -19.68 5.76 12.22
C ALA A 104 -18.80 4.73 11.53
N PHE A 105 -19.31 3.51 11.38
CA PHE A 105 -18.62 2.45 10.66
C PHE A 105 -19.58 1.36 10.15
N LEU A 106 -19.15 0.65 9.12
CA LEU A 106 -19.74 -0.59 8.61
C LEU A 106 -18.63 -1.65 8.54
N THR A 107 -18.84 -2.77 9.22
CA THR A 107 -17.97 -3.95 9.13
C THR A 107 -18.44 -4.87 7.99
N ILE A 108 -17.50 -5.43 7.24
CA ILE A 108 -17.78 -6.20 6.03
C ILE A 108 -17.01 -7.52 6.05
N ASN A 109 -17.71 -8.62 5.77
CA ASN A 109 -17.11 -9.91 5.47
C ASN A 109 -17.40 -10.31 4.02
N GLU A 110 -16.57 -11.19 3.47
CA GLU A 110 -16.63 -11.63 2.07
C GLU A 110 -16.64 -10.48 1.06
N GLY A 111 -15.89 -9.41 1.37
CA GLY A 111 -15.72 -8.28 0.47
C GLY A 111 -14.77 -8.65 -0.67
N CYS A 112 -15.12 -8.23 -1.89
CA CYS A 112 -14.25 -8.27 -3.05
C CYS A 112 -13.59 -6.90 -3.24
N LEU A 113 -12.26 -6.87 -3.40
CA LEU A 113 -11.50 -5.61 -3.43
C LEU A 113 -12.02 -4.61 -4.48
N ASP A 114 -12.26 -5.08 -5.70
CA ASP A 114 -12.84 -4.27 -6.79
C ASP A 114 -14.21 -3.65 -6.46
N TRP A 115 -15.07 -4.40 -5.77
CA TRP A 115 -16.37 -3.88 -5.29
C TRP A 115 -16.18 -2.84 -4.18
N LEU A 116 -15.24 -3.06 -3.27
CA LEU A 116 -14.94 -2.16 -2.17
C LEU A 116 -14.32 -0.85 -2.67
N GLU A 117 -13.39 -0.91 -3.63
CA GLU A 117 -12.83 0.27 -4.32
C GLU A 117 -13.95 1.06 -5.00
N ARG A 118 -14.87 0.37 -5.69
CA ARG A 118 -16.04 1.03 -6.29
C ARG A 118 -16.96 1.70 -5.26
N ILE A 119 -17.23 1.06 -4.13
CA ILE A 119 -18.00 1.67 -3.04
C ILE A 119 -17.30 2.95 -2.57
N GLU A 120 -16.00 2.89 -2.27
CA GLU A 120 -15.24 4.02 -1.74
C GLU A 120 -15.29 5.25 -2.67
N THR A 121 -15.24 5.06 -3.99
CA THR A 121 -15.37 6.16 -4.97
C THR A 121 -16.73 6.89 -4.94
N GLN A 122 -17.76 6.28 -4.35
CA GLN A 122 -19.12 6.82 -4.29
C GLN A 122 -19.45 7.42 -2.92
N LEU A 123 -18.53 7.37 -1.95
CA LEU A 123 -18.75 7.88 -0.60
C LEU A 123 -18.30 9.35 -0.44
N PRO A 124 -18.84 10.09 0.54
CA PRO A 124 -18.34 11.42 0.87
C PRO A 124 -16.90 11.34 1.38
N LEU A 125 -16.12 12.41 1.18
CA LEU A 125 -14.70 12.50 1.56
C LEU A 125 -14.38 12.18 3.03
N ALA A 126 -15.37 12.28 3.93
CA ALA A 126 -15.20 11.95 5.35
C ALA A 126 -15.16 10.44 5.62
N TYR A 127 -15.49 9.61 4.62
CA TYR A 127 -15.50 8.16 4.71
C TYR A 127 -14.32 7.57 3.95
N THR A 128 -13.69 6.59 4.56
CA THR A 128 -12.65 5.79 3.91
C THR A 128 -12.85 4.32 4.27
N LEU A 129 -12.17 3.45 3.54
CA LEU A 129 -12.26 2.02 3.63
C LEU A 129 -10.92 1.40 3.98
N ARG A 130 -10.92 0.36 4.82
CA ARG A 130 -9.77 -0.52 5.01
C ARG A 130 -10.17 -1.94 4.68
N PHE A 131 -9.34 -2.60 3.88
CA PHE A 131 -9.50 -3.97 3.45
C PHE A 131 -8.26 -4.77 3.84
N ASP A 132 -8.49 -6.00 4.28
CA ASP A 132 -7.43 -6.97 4.52
C ASP A 132 -7.80 -8.30 3.83
N PRO A 133 -6.99 -8.76 2.86
CA PRO A 133 -7.28 -9.97 2.12
C PRO A 133 -6.97 -11.21 2.95
N ILE A 134 -7.86 -12.20 2.89
CA ILE A 134 -7.64 -13.50 3.53
C ILE A 134 -6.55 -14.25 2.77
N ARG A 135 -5.53 -14.72 3.48
CA ARG A 135 -4.41 -15.48 2.91
C ARG A 135 -4.49 -16.95 3.30
N GLY A 136 -4.28 -17.83 2.31
CA GLY A 136 -4.25 -19.27 2.50
C GLY A 136 -3.02 -19.76 3.29
N GLY A 137 -2.97 -21.08 3.53
CA GLY A 137 -1.84 -21.75 4.22
C GLY A 137 -0.48 -21.46 3.60
N ASN A 138 -0.44 -21.25 2.29
CA ASN A 138 0.74 -20.98 1.47
C ASN A 138 1.02 -19.48 1.25
N GLY A 139 0.29 -18.58 1.90
CA GLY A 139 0.43 -17.12 1.74
C GLY A 139 -0.28 -16.52 0.51
N GLN A 140 -0.88 -17.34 -0.36
CA GLN A 140 -1.65 -16.83 -1.50
C GLN A 140 -2.95 -16.17 -1.04
N VAL A 141 -3.30 -15.05 -1.65
CA VAL A 141 -4.56 -14.33 -1.41
C VAL A 141 -5.74 -15.14 -1.97
N ALA A 142 -6.77 -15.33 -1.16
CA ALA A 142 -8.03 -15.90 -1.60
C ALA A 142 -8.73 -14.94 -2.56
N ASN A 143 -9.44 -15.49 -3.56
CA ASN A 143 -10.19 -14.69 -4.52
C ASN A 143 -11.70 -14.92 -4.38
N CYS A 144 -12.45 -13.86 -4.60
CA CYS A 144 -13.86 -13.90 -4.96
C CYS A 144 -14.05 -14.73 -6.24
N LYS A 145 -15.29 -15.14 -6.49
CA LYS A 145 -15.61 -16.02 -7.63
C LYS A 145 -15.30 -15.39 -8.99
N HIS A 146 -15.13 -14.07 -9.07
CA HIS A 146 -14.74 -13.32 -10.27
C HIS A 146 -13.28 -12.83 -10.26
N GLU A 147 -12.37 -13.55 -9.60
CA GLU A 147 -10.90 -13.31 -9.61
C GLU A 147 -10.43 -11.98 -8.97
N SER A 148 -11.21 -11.44 -8.03
CA SER A 148 -10.84 -10.27 -7.22
C SER A 148 -10.40 -10.72 -5.81
N PRO A 149 -9.43 -10.09 -5.15
CA PRO A 149 -9.06 -10.42 -3.77
C PRO A 149 -10.25 -10.44 -2.81
N PHE A 150 -10.35 -11.50 -2.00
CA PHE A 150 -11.40 -11.76 -1.02
C PHE A 150 -10.91 -11.47 0.39
N GLY A 151 -11.73 -10.80 1.21
CA GLY A 151 -11.31 -10.49 2.57
C GLY A 151 -12.34 -9.76 3.42
N ASN A 152 -11.83 -9.21 4.51
CA ASN A 152 -12.59 -8.41 5.47
C ASN A 152 -12.38 -6.92 5.19
N ALA A 153 -13.40 -6.11 5.44
CA ALA A 153 -13.27 -4.66 5.34
C ALA A 153 -14.01 -3.90 6.44
N ILE A 154 -13.56 -2.66 6.68
CA ILE A 154 -14.24 -1.70 7.55
C ILE A 154 -14.31 -0.36 6.82
N ILE A 155 -15.53 0.11 6.56
CA ILE A 155 -15.80 1.48 6.11
C ILE A 155 -16.06 2.32 7.35
N TYR A 156 -15.45 3.50 7.47
CA TYR A 156 -15.60 4.33 8.67
C TYR A 156 -15.55 5.83 8.36
N ASN A 157 -16.15 6.61 9.25
CA ASN A 157 -16.09 8.07 9.23
C ASN A 157 -14.88 8.56 10.03
N GLU A 158 -13.95 9.24 9.39
CA GLU A 158 -12.69 9.73 10.00
C GLU A 158 -12.92 10.72 11.14
N ASN A 159 -14.07 11.41 11.18
CA ASN A 159 -14.39 12.33 12.27
C ASN A 159 -14.74 11.60 13.59
N ILE A 160 -15.20 10.35 13.48
CA ILE A 160 -15.61 9.52 14.63
C ILE A 160 -14.47 8.58 15.02
N LEU A 161 -13.81 7.99 14.03
CA LEU A 161 -12.66 7.13 14.20
C LEU A 161 -11.44 7.76 13.51
N PRO A 162 -10.79 8.78 14.11
CA PRO A 162 -9.67 9.47 13.50
C PRO A 162 -8.39 8.64 13.54
N ASP A 163 -7.61 8.74 12.45
CA ASP A 163 -6.32 8.09 12.21
C ASP A 163 -6.22 6.63 12.71
N PRO A 164 -7.18 5.76 12.35
CA PRO A 164 -7.18 4.43 12.90
C PRO A 164 -6.10 3.56 12.27
N GLN A 165 -5.52 2.75 13.14
CA GLN A 165 -4.46 1.81 12.83
C GLN A 165 -5.03 0.45 12.49
N PRO A 166 -4.95 0.01 11.21
CA PRO A 166 -5.40 -1.30 10.82
C PRO A 166 -4.43 -2.35 11.36
N VAL A 167 -4.98 -3.37 11.99
CA VAL A 167 -4.23 -4.53 12.49
C VAL A 167 -5.01 -5.78 12.09
N ALA A 168 -4.37 -6.59 11.26
CA ALA A 168 -4.84 -7.92 10.91
C ALA A 168 -4.41 -8.93 11.99
N HIS A 169 -5.30 -9.85 12.32
CA HIS A 169 -5.05 -10.92 13.28
C HIS A 169 -5.38 -12.27 12.68
N ASP A 170 -4.39 -13.17 12.66
CA ASP A 170 -4.59 -14.58 12.36
C ASP A 170 -5.37 -15.24 13.51
N LEU A 171 -6.51 -15.86 13.20
CA LEU A 171 -7.36 -16.55 14.18
C LEU A 171 -6.87 -17.96 14.53
N ARG A 172 -5.65 -18.32 14.08
CA ARG A 172 -4.93 -19.56 14.40
C ARG A 172 -5.69 -20.80 13.99
N ALA A 173 -6.06 -20.85 12.71
CA ALA A 173 -6.65 -22.03 12.11
C ALA A 173 -5.76 -23.27 12.31
N LEU A 174 -6.40 -24.44 12.42
CA LEU A 174 -5.68 -25.71 12.50
C LEU A 174 -4.92 -25.98 11.19
N GLU A 175 -3.84 -26.75 11.26
CA GLU A 175 -3.09 -27.12 10.07
C GLU A 175 -3.99 -27.86 9.06
N GLY A 176 -3.97 -27.42 7.80
CA GLY A 176 -4.84 -27.94 6.74
C GLY A 176 -6.28 -27.41 6.73
N ALA A 177 -6.67 -26.62 7.74
CA ALA A 177 -7.97 -25.99 7.77
C ALA A 177 -8.03 -24.68 6.97
N GLU A 178 -9.25 -24.26 6.61
CA GLU A 178 -9.49 -22.94 6.02
C GLU A 178 -9.04 -21.85 7.00
N LYS A 179 -8.19 -20.94 6.53
CA LYS A 179 -7.73 -19.80 7.33
C LYS A 179 -8.78 -18.70 7.38
N ARG A 180 -8.85 -18.08 8.55
CA ARG A 180 -9.78 -16.99 8.87
C ARG A 180 -9.03 -15.91 9.64
N GLU A 181 -9.41 -14.67 9.41
CA GLU A 181 -8.71 -13.50 9.92
C GLU A 181 -9.70 -12.52 10.56
N MET A 182 -9.18 -11.66 11.44
CA MET A 182 -9.90 -10.53 12.02
C MET A 182 -9.15 -9.24 11.71
N LEU A 183 -9.86 -8.25 11.14
CA LEU A 183 -9.34 -6.91 10.89
C LEU A 183 -9.83 -5.96 11.98
N CYS A 184 -8.92 -5.23 12.62
CA CYS A 184 -9.24 -4.23 13.63
C CYS A 184 -8.68 -2.86 13.27
N LEU A 185 -9.48 -1.82 13.42
CA LEU A 185 -9.11 -0.41 13.30
C LEU A 185 -9.00 0.23 14.67
N ARG A 186 -7.77 0.55 15.10
CA ARG A 186 -7.48 1.12 16.42
C ARG A 186 -7.23 2.62 16.34
N SER A 187 -8.15 3.43 16.88
CA SER A 187 -7.93 4.87 17.09
C SER A 187 -7.46 5.13 18.51
N VAL A 188 -6.18 5.45 18.66
CA VAL A 188 -5.59 5.82 19.95
C VAL A 188 -6.19 7.14 20.45
N ALA A 189 -6.40 8.11 19.54
CA ALA A 189 -6.97 9.42 19.85
C ALA A 189 -8.35 9.35 20.53
N ARG A 190 -9.12 8.28 20.29
CA ARG A 190 -10.45 8.05 20.86
C ARG A 190 -10.54 6.84 21.78
N THR A 191 -9.42 6.18 22.11
CA THR A 191 -9.41 4.88 22.81
C THR A 191 -10.47 3.93 22.25
N LEU A 192 -10.61 3.92 20.93
CA LEU A 192 -11.70 3.25 20.22
C LEU A 192 -11.13 2.20 19.27
N VAL A 193 -11.72 1.02 19.26
CA VAL A 193 -11.38 -0.06 18.32
C VAL A 193 -12.64 -0.56 17.65
N VAL A 194 -12.61 -0.69 16.34
CA VAL A 194 -13.65 -1.35 15.54
C VAL A 194 -13.03 -2.57 14.89
N CYS A 195 -13.56 -3.75 15.14
CA CYS A 195 -13.08 -5.00 14.59
C CYS A 195 -14.15 -5.69 13.74
N THR A 196 -13.69 -6.45 12.74
CA THR A 196 -14.50 -7.45 12.07
C THR A 196 -13.80 -8.79 12.02
N ALA A 197 -14.55 -9.85 12.33
CA ALA A 197 -14.07 -11.22 12.31
C ALA A 197 -15.00 -12.07 11.45
N HIS A 198 -14.43 -12.99 10.67
CA HIS A 198 -15.17 -13.96 9.88
C HIS A 198 -14.73 -15.35 10.32
N LEU A 199 -15.59 -16.12 11.00
CA LEU A 199 -15.23 -17.46 11.48
C LEU A 199 -15.51 -18.53 10.43
N VAL A 200 -14.84 -19.68 10.55
CA VAL A 200 -14.97 -20.76 9.56
C VAL A 200 -16.41 -21.28 9.46
N ALA A 201 -16.90 -21.48 8.24
CA ALA A 201 -18.21 -22.06 8.00
C ALA A 201 -18.19 -23.60 8.08
N SER A 202 -19.36 -24.25 8.04
CA SER A 202 -19.62 -25.70 8.13
C SER A 202 -20.01 -26.22 9.52
N ALA A 203 -20.99 -27.13 9.52
CA ALA A 203 -21.40 -27.90 10.69
C ALA A 203 -20.30 -28.87 11.19
N GLU A 204 -19.33 -29.21 10.34
CA GLU A 204 -18.21 -30.10 10.68
C GLU A 204 -17.06 -29.36 11.39
N ASN A 205 -16.98 -28.04 11.26
CA ASN A 205 -15.87 -27.21 11.77
C ASN A 205 -16.13 -26.58 13.14
N VAL A 206 -17.03 -27.17 13.95
CA VAL A 206 -17.45 -26.63 15.25
C VAL A 206 -16.27 -26.38 16.20
N GLU A 207 -15.34 -27.33 16.32
CA GLU A 207 -14.19 -27.18 17.23
C GLU A 207 -13.18 -26.14 16.74
N GLN A 208 -13.03 -25.96 15.43
CA GLN A 208 -12.21 -24.89 14.89
C GLN A 208 -12.83 -23.52 15.17
N ARG A 209 -14.14 -23.34 14.91
CA ARG A 209 -14.85 -22.09 15.26
C ARG A 209 -14.70 -21.73 16.74
N LYS A 210 -14.77 -22.70 17.65
CA LYS A 210 -14.56 -22.45 19.09
C LYS A 210 -13.16 -21.90 19.37
N ARG A 211 -12.12 -22.42 18.72
CA ARG A 211 -10.74 -21.94 18.85
C ARG A 211 -10.57 -20.53 18.28
N GLU A 212 -11.10 -20.28 17.10
CA GLU A 212 -11.04 -18.96 16.46
C GLU A 212 -11.76 -17.91 17.33
N ALA A 213 -12.95 -18.22 17.85
CA ALA A 213 -13.68 -17.33 18.75
C ALA A 213 -12.94 -17.10 20.09
N ALA A 214 -12.26 -18.12 20.62
CA ALA A 214 -11.41 -17.97 21.80
C ALA A 214 -10.18 -17.09 21.52
N GLU A 215 -9.59 -17.17 20.32
CA GLU A 215 -8.50 -16.29 19.91
C GLU A 215 -8.97 -14.85 19.70
N VAL A 216 -10.14 -14.63 19.08
CA VAL A 216 -10.80 -13.31 19.04
C VAL A 216 -10.90 -12.74 20.45
N LYS A 217 -11.48 -13.50 21.40
CA LYS A 217 -11.57 -13.08 22.79
C LYS A 217 -10.21 -12.73 23.39
N ARG A 218 -9.18 -13.55 23.17
CA ARG A 218 -7.82 -13.31 23.67
C ARG A 218 -7.27 -12.00 23.13
N VAL A 219 -7.26 -11.81 21.81
CA VAL A 219 -6.77 -10.61 21.13
C VAL A 219 -7.48 -9.37 21.67
N LEU A 220 -8.81 -9.40 21.72
CA LEU A 220 -9.60 -8.25 22.21
C LEU A 220 -9.30 -7.93 23.68
N ALA A 221 -9.04 -8.93 24.51
CA ALA A 221 -8.71 -8.73 25.92
C ALA A 221 -7.25 -8.31 26.17
N THR A 222 -6.30 -8.70 25.31
CA THR A 222 -4.87 -8.41 25.52
C THR A 222 -4.42 -7.18 24.74
N ASP A 223 -4.67 -7.14 23.44
CA ASP A 223 -4.05 -6.18 22.53
C ASP A 223 -4.81 -4.84 22.52
N TYR A 224 -6.06 -4.89 22.95
CA TYR A 224 -6.97 -3.75 23.04
C TYR A 224 -7.47 -3.50 24.47
N ALA A 225 -6.72 -3.97 25.47
CA ALA A 225 -6.98 -3.66 26.87
C ALA A 225 -7.05 -2.14 27.07
N GLY A 226 -8.13 -1.67 27.70
CA GLY A 226 -8.37 -0.24 27.94
C GLY A 226 -9.03 0.53 26.79
N TYR A 227 -9.31 -0.13 25.65
CA TYR A 227 -10.08 0.47 24.55
C TYR A 227 -11.57 0.12 24.67
N HIS A 228 -12.41 0.98 24.08
CA HIS A 228 -13.80 0.68 23.78
C HIS A 228 -13.85 -0.11 22.47
N VAL A 229 -14.18 -1.40 22.56
CA VAL A 229 -14.14 -2.32 21.41
C VAL A 229 -15.55 -2.56 20.86
N TYR A 230 -15.71 -2.38 19.56
CA TYR A 230 -16.88 -2.74 18.78
C TYR A 230 -16.50 -3.88 17.84
N LEU A 231 -17.33 -4.92 17.76
CA LEU A 231 -17.04 -6.10 16.95
C LEU A 231 -18.25 -6.43 16.08
N GLY A 232 -18.08 -6.47 14.76
CA GLY A 232 -19.11 -6.95 13.85
C GLY A 232 -18.60 -8.09 12.99
N GLY A 233 -19.43 -9.07 12.67
CA GLY A 233 -19.02 -10.05 11.66
C GLY A 233 -19.97 -11.21 11.45
N ASP A 234 -19.66 -11.99 10.43
CA ASP A 234 -20.22 -13.31 10.20
C ASP A 234 -19.44 -14.35 11.01
N LEU A 235 -20.06 -14.78 12.11
CA LEU A 235 -19.46 -15.71 13.06
C LEU A 235 -19.90 -17.15 12.82
N ASN A 236 -20.73 -17.39 11.78
CA ASN A 236 -21.14 -18.71 11.31
C ASN A 236 -21.77 -19.66 12.34
N ASP A 237 -22.09 -19.20 13.55
CA ASP A 237 -22.64 -20.05 14.61
C ASP A 237 -23.73 -19.32 15.43
N GLY A 238 -24.60 -20.11 16.07
CA GLY A 238 -25.79 -19.63 16.76
C GLY A 238 -25.46 -18.92 18.07
N PRO A 239 -26.39 -18.08 18.58
CA PRO A 239 -26.13 -17.20 19.71
C PRO A 239 -25.87 -17.95 21.02
N LEU A 240 -26.35 -19.20 21.16
CA LEU A 240 -26.17 -20.06 22.34
C LEU A 240 -25.00 -21.06 22.22
N SER A 241 -24.23 -21.03 21.13
CA SER A 241 -23.10 -21.93 20.93
C SER A 241 -21.91 -21.62 21.86
N ASP A 242 -21.07 -22.63 22.10
CA ASP A 242 -19.82 -22.47 22.85
C ASP A 242 -18.86 -21.46 22.19
N ALA A 243 -18.87 -21.36 20.86
CA ALA A 243 -18.05 -20.39 20.14
C ALA A 243 -18.48 -18.97 20.53
N LEU A 244 -19.77 -18.66 20.39
CA LEU A 244 -20.32 -17.34 20.73
C LEU A 244 -20.27 -17.04 22.23
N SER A 245 -20.28 -18.05 23.09
CA SER A 245 -20.08 -17.89 24.53
C SER A 245 -18.77 -17.18 24.91
N ASN A 246 -17.76 -17.19 24.03
CA ASN A 246 -16.53 -16.42 24.22
C ASN A 246 -16.71 -14.90 24.06
N LEU A 247 -17.78 -14.46 23.41
CA LEU A 247 -18.01 -13.05 23.06
C LEU A 247 -19.08 -12.40 23.94
N TYR A 248 -20.20 -13.11 24.18
CA TYR A 248 -21.29 -12.59 25.04
C TYR A 248 -20.81 -12.31 26.47
N HIS A 249 -21.18 -11.14 26.99
CA HIS A 249 -20.91 -10.74 28.37
C HIS A 249 -21.40 -11.79 29.37
N SER A 250 -20.63 -12.03 30.44
CA SER A 250 -20.93 -13.08 31.42
C SER A 250 -22.29 -12.96 32.12
N GLY A 251 -22.86 -11.75 32.18
CA GLY A 251 -24.22 -11.52 32.66
C GLY A 251 -25.34 -12.13 31.82
N TYR A 252 -25.05 -12.60 30.59
CA TYR A 252 -25.97 -13.46 29.83
C TYR A 252 -25.94 -14.93 30.26
N GLY A 253 -25.01 -15.33 31.15
CA GLY A 253 -24.82 -16.70 31.64
C GLY A 253 -25.82 -17.14 32.71
N GLY A 254 -25.86 -18.43 33.04
CA GLY A 254 -26.87 -19.07 33.89
C GLY A 254 -27.74 -20.10 33.17
N ILE A 255 -27.30 -20.58 32.00
CA ILE A 255 -27.91 -21.68 31.25
C ILE A 255 -26.91 -22.84 31.30
N GLN A 256 -27.32 -23.95 31.91
CA GLN A 256 -26.47 -25.13 32.05
C GLN A 256 -25.97 -25.57 30.66
N TYR A 257 -24.64 -25.69 30.50
CA TYR A 257 -23.93 -26.04 29.26
C TYR A 257 -23.95 -25.00 28.14
N GLN A 258 -24.41 -23.76 28.38
CA GLN A 258 -24.41 -22.66 27.41
C GLN A 258 -23.96 -21.34 28.06
N GLU A 259 -23.01 -21.43 28.99
CA GLU A 259 -22.57 -20.28 29.79
C GLU A 259 -21.90 -19.21 28.93
N ALA A 260 -22.08 -17.94 29.29
CA ALA A 260 -21.43 -16.80 28.62
C ALA A 260 -20.21 -16.35 29.44
N HIS A 261 -19.08 -16.10 28.77
CA HIS A 261 -17.81 -15.77 29.44
C HIS A 261 -17.02 -14.67 28.73
N GLY A 262 -17.63 -14.01 27.76
CA GLY A 262 -17.07 -12.85 27.06
C GLY A 262 -17.37 -11.53 27.77
N ALA A 263 -17.31 -10.45 27.00
CA ALA A 263 -17.39 -9.08 27.52
C ALA A 263 -18.44 -8.21 26.82
N PHE A 264 -19.10 -8.70 25.77
CA PHE A 264 -19.88 -7.84 24.89
C PHE A 264 -21.39 -7.94 25.06
N LYS A 265 -22.06 -6.82 24.83
CA LYS A 265 -23.50 -6.74 24.64
C LYS A 265 -23.82 -6.90 23.15
N GLU A 266 -24.75 -7.78 22.83
CA GLU A 266 -25.22 -7.94 21.45
C GLU A 266 -26.27 -6.87 21.12
N VAL A 267 -26.09 -6.19 19.99
CA VAL A 267 -26.95 -5.10 19.54
C VAL A 267 -28.37 -5.56 19.24
N PHE A 268 -28.53 -6.74 18.65
CA PHE A 268 -29.83 -7.31 18.25
C PHE A 268 -30.43 -8.24 19.30
N SER A 269 -29.97 -8.16 20.55
CA SER A 269 -30.58 -8.85 21.68
C SER A 269 -32.05 -8.41 21.84
N PRO A 270 -33.01 -9.33 21.95
CA PRO A 270 -34.41 -8.98 22.23
C PRO A 270 -34.62 -8.33 23.61
N CYS A 271 -33.60 -8.37 24.49
CA CYS A 271 -33.60 -7.67 25.77
C CYS A 271 -33.08 -6.22 25.67
N GLY A 272 -32.81 -5.73 24.46
CA GLY A 272 -32.29 -4.40 24.20
C GLY A 272 -30.99 -4.16 24.97
N ASN A 273 -30.97 -3.11 25.80
CA ASN A 273 -29.79 -2.74 26.58
C ASN A 273 -29.54 -3.62 27.81
N GLU A 274 -30.46 -4.49 28.20
CA GLU A 274 -30.31 -5.34 29.38
C GLU A 274 -29.45 -6.59 29.09
N ILE A 275 -28.41 -6.78 29.91
CA ILE A 275 -27.57 -7.98 29.91
C ILE A 275 -28.11 -8.93 30.99
N LYS A 276 -28.94 -9.89 30.59
CA LYS A 276 -29.57 -10.89 31.47
C LYS A 276 -29.84 -12.18 30.70
N VAL A 277 -30.18 -13.25 31.40
CA VAL A 277 -30.36 -14.59 30.78
C VAL A 277 -31.62 -14.66 29.92
N GLN A 278 -32.76 -14.25 30.50
CA GLN A 278 -34.08 -14.39 29.92
C GLN A 278 -34.93 -13.15 30.18
N TYR A 279 -35.94 -12.97 29.35
CA TYR A 279 -37.03 -12.02 29.56
C TYR A 279 -38.37 -12.73 29.41
N ILE A 280 -39.41 -12.11 29.96
CA ILE A 280 -40.80 -12.52 29.76
C ILE A 280 -41.35 -11.59 28.68
N ALA A 281 -41.79 -12.15 27.56
CA ALA A 281 -42.40 -11.38 26.49
C ALA A 281 -43.89 -11.11 26.78
N ASP A 282 -44.55 -10.33 25.92
CA ASP A 282 -45.95 -9.95 26.07
C ASP A 282 -46.91 -11.14 26.05
N ASP A 283 -46.50 -12.26 25.44
CA ASP A 283 -47.22 -13.54 25.46
C ASP A 283 -47.04 -14.35 26.76
N ALA A 284 -46.41 -13.74 27.78
CA ALA A 284 -46.03 -14.32 29.06
C ALA A 284 -45.06 -15.52 28.99
N LYS A 285 -44.47 -15.82 27.83
CA LYS A 285 -43.45 -16.86 27.70
C LYS A 285 -42.04 -16.32 27.99
N LYS A 286 -41.17 -17.21 28.45
CA LYS A 286 -39.77 -16.91 28.68
C LYS A 286 -38.96 -17.14 27.41
N TYR A 287 -38.21 -16.13 27.01
CA TYR A 287 -37.28 -16.18 25.88
C TYR A 287 -35.87 -15.82 26.33
N TYR A 288 -34.86 -16.34 25.65
CA TYR A 288 -33.46 -16.04 25.95
C TYR A 288 -33.05 -14.67 25.40
N CYS A 289 -32.24 -13.91 26.12
CA CYS A 289 -31.69 -12.67 25.56
C CYS A 289 -30.62 -12.93 24.48
N ARG A 290 -30.15 -14.17 24.36
CA ARG A 290 -29.29 -14.66 23.27
C ARG A 290 -30.13 -15.36 22.19
N SER A 291 -31.04 -14.63 21.52
CA SER A 291 -31.97 -15.23 20.54
C SER A 291 -32.44 -14.27 19.42
N GLY A 292 -31.58 -13.34 18.98
CA GLY A 292 -31.92 -12.36 17.94
C GLY A 292 -32.41 -12.97 16.61
N ASN A 293 -32.93 -12.10 15.73
CA ASN A 293 -33.51 -12.50 14.44
C ASN A 293 -32.51 -13.18 13.49
N PRO A 294 -32.97 -14.11 12.61
CA PRO A 294 -32.15 -14.69 11.56
C PRO A 294 -31.57 -13.65 10.59
N THR A 295 -30.29 -13.80 10.30
CA THR A 295 -29.49 -12.91 9.43
C THR A 295 -29.05 -13.58 8.14
N HIS A 296 -29.03 -14.92 8.10
CA HIS A 296 -28.71 -15.73 6.92
C HIS A 296 -29.73 -16.87 6.83
N THR A 297 -30.59 -16.86 5.81
CA THR A 297 -31.76 -17.76 5.68
C THR A 297 -32.60 -17.84 6.98
N LEU A 298 -32.62 -18.99 7.67
CA LEU A 298 -33.32 -19.23 8.93
C LEU A 298 -32.38 -19.14 10.16
N ASN A 299 -31.08 -18.94 9.95
CA ASN A 299 -30.08 -18.92 11.00
C ASN A 299 -29.60 -17.50 11.32
N LYS A 300 -29.09 -17.31 12.53
CA LYS A 300 -28.44 -16.08 12.97
C LYS A 300 -26.94 -16.32 13.03
N TYR A 301 -26.22 -15.77 12.06
CA TYR A 301 -24.76 -15.91 11.93
C TYR A 301 -24.03 -14.57 11.94
N ASP A 302 -24.73 -13.48 11.64
CA ASP A 302 -24.20 -12.14 11.65
C ASP A 302 -24.50 -11.43 12.97
N TYR A 303 -23.49 -10.74 13.48
CA TYR A 303 -23.56 -10.10 14.79
C TYR A 303 -22.95 -8.70 14.76
N LEU A 304 -23.51 -7.84 15.62
CA LEU A 304 -22.88 -6.61 16.09
C LEU A 304 -22.82 -6.67 17.61
N PHE A 305 -21.61 -6.51 18.14
CA PHE A 305 -21.27 -6.52 19.55
C PHE A 305 -20.70 -5.15 19.94
N VAL A 306 -21.19 -4.62 21.06
CA VAL A 306 -20.80 -3.32 21.61
C VAL A 306 -20.31 -3.47 23.05
N PRO A 307 -19.52 -2.51 23.57
CA PRO A 307 -19.19 -2.46 24.99
C PRO A 307 -20.48 -2.41 25.84
N PRO A 308 -20.51 -3.02 27.04
CA PRO A 308 -21.70 -3.02 27.90
C PRO A 308 -22.27 -1.62 28.17
N ALA A 309 -21.40 -0.61 28.21
CA ALA A 309 -21.74 0.78 28.48
C ALA A 309 -22.32 1.56 27.27
N ALA A 310 -22.19 1.06 26.04
CA ALA A 310 -22.84 1.67 24.87
C ALA A 310 -24.36 1.54 24.98
N VAL A 311 -25.15 2.50 24.50
CA VAL A 311 -26.62 2.43 24.53
C VAL A 311 -27.12 2.17 23.12
N VAL A 312 -27.92 1.13 22.93
CA VAL A 312 -28.59 0.81 21.66
C VAL A 312 -29.96 1.46 21.67
N HIS A 313 -30.23 2.34 20.70
CA HIS A 313 -31.49 3.08 20.59
C HIS A 313 -32.47 2.41 19.63
N SER A 314 -31.97 2.00 18.46
CA SER A 314 -32.78 1.36 17.44
C SER A 314 -31.94 0.36 16.65
N THR A 315 -32.60 -0.64 16.07
CA THR A 315 -31.96 -1.65 15.21
C THR A 315 -32.80 -1.88 13.96
N GLN A 316 -32.15 -2.21 12.85
CA GLN A 316 -32.80 -2.49 11.57
C GLN A 316 -32.06 -3.63 10.87
N LEU A 317 -32.80 -4.66 10.46
CA LEU A 317 -32.33 -5.68 9.52
C LEU A 317 -32.85 -5.34 8.12
N VAL A 318 -31.98 -5.39 7.12
CA VAL A 318 -32.34 -5.13 5.72
C VAL A 318 -31.89 -6.31 4.86
N SER A 319 -32.83 -6.95 4.17
CA SER A 319 -32.51 -8.00 3.20
C SER A 319 -31.81 -7.42 1.98
N SER A 320 -30.78 -8.11 1.48
CA SER A 320 -30.14 -7.78 0.22
C SER A 320 -30.66 -8.71 -0.88
N PRO A 321 -31.00 -8.20 -2.09
CA PRO A 321 -31.23 -9.07 -3.24
C PRO A 321 -29.91 -9.67 -3.79
N HIS A 322 -28.77 -9.17 -3.31
CA HIS A 322 -27.42 -9.48 -3.81
C HIS A 322 -26.54 -10.21 -2.79
N SER A 323 -27.11 -10.66 -1.67
CA SER A 323 -26.44 -11.49 -0.68
C SER A 323 -27.51 -12.36 -0.01
N ASP A 324 -27.15 -13.58 0.36
CA ASP A 324 -27.93 -14.46 1.22
C ASP A 324 -27.90 -14.03 2.70
N HIS A 325 -27.06 -13.07 3.03
CA HIS A 325 -27.02 -12.37 4.32
C HIS A 325 -27.83 -11.06 4.31
N LYS A 326 -28.29 -10.67 5.51
CA LYS A 326 -28.96 -9.39 5.76
C LYS A 326 -27.96 -8.36 6.29
N GLN A 327 -28.18 -7.10 5.95
CA GLN A 327 -27.45 -5.99 6.55
C GLN A 327 -27.99 -5.72 7.96
N LEU A 328 -27.09 -5.55 8.91
CA LEU A 328 -27.40 -5.18 10.28
C LEU A 328 -27.07 -3.70 10.47
N TRP A 329 -28.03 -2.91 10.93
CA TRP A 329 -27.84 -1.49 11.25
C TRP A 329 -28.34 -1.18 12.65
N ALA A 330 -27.64 -0.32 13.38
CA ALA A 330 -28.11 0.15 14.69
C ALA A 330 -27.70 1.59 14.96
N GLU A 331 -28.61 2.33 15.58
CA GLU A 331 -28.33 3.64 16.16
C GLU A 331 -27.90 3.45 17.60
N VAL A 332 -26.74 3.99 17.95
CA VAL A 332 -26.14 3.78 19.26
C VAL A 332 -25.55 5.06 19.81
N THR A 333 -25.61 5.25 21.13
CA THR A 333 -24.67 6.14 21.82
C THR A 333 -23.38 5.37 22.03
N MET A 334 -22.36 5.71 21.23
CA MET A 334 -21.04 5.10 21.33
C MET A 334 -20.31 5.59 22.59
N THR A 335 -19.68 4.67 23.31
CA THR A 335 -18.65 4.99 24.30
C THR A 335 -17.28 5.12 23.61
N SER A 336 -16.61 6.22 23.86
CA SER A 336 -15.19 6.48 23.57
C SER A 336 -14.65 7.43 24.63
N THR A 337 -13.34 7.45 24.87
CA THR A 337 -12.71 8.48 25.69
C THR A 337 -11.57 9.13 24.92
N ALA A 338 -11.31 10.42 25.15
CA ALA A 338 -10.12 11.04 24.58
C ALA A 338 -8.87 10.28 25.04
N GLY A 339 -8.09 9.79 24.08
CA GLY A 339 -6.86 9.07 24.38
C GLY A 339 -5.73 9.99 24.86
N PRO A 340 -4.61 9.41 25.32
CA PRO A 340 -3.42 10.20 25.66
C PRO A 340 -2.95 11.00 24.44
N LEU A 341 -2.26 12.12 24.67
CA LEU A 341 -1.55 12.83 23.59
C LEU A 341 -0.50 11.90 22.99
N VAL A 342 -0.78 11.38 21.80
CA VAL A 342 0.14 10.57 21.00
C VAL A 342 1.02 11.50 20.18
N ASP A 343 2.32 11.21 20.13
CA ASP A 343 3.19 11.88 19.16
C ASP A 343 2.77 11.45 17.76
N SER A 344 2.21 12.37 16.98
CA SER A 344 1.93 12.11 15.56
C SER A 344 3.12 12.47 14.69
N ILE A 345 3.49 11.57 13.79
CA ILE A 345 4.66 11.67 12.94
C ILE A 345 4.21 11.67 11.47
N MET A 346 4.47 12.75 10.74
CA MET A 346 4.35 12.73 9.29
C MET A 346 5.72 12.57 8.66
N VAL A 347 5.89 11.49 7.90
CA VAL A 347 7.08 11.29 7.06
C VAL A 347 6.83 11.93 5.70
N VAL A 348 7.56 12.98 5.39
CA VAL A 348 7.57 13.65 4.08
C VAL A 348 8.79 13.14 3.34
N GLY A 349 8.61 12.45 2.23
CA GLY A 349 9.76 11.89 1.53
C GLY A 349 9.57 11.51 0.08
N ASP A 350 10.58 10.85 -0.48
CA ASP A 350 10.54 10.33 -1.85
C ASP A 350 10.51 8.79 -1.89
N SER A 351 11.15 8.18 -2.88
CA SER A 351 11.26 6.73 -3.04
C SER A 351 12.04 6.06 -1.89
N ILE A 352 13.03 6.74 -1.31
CA ILE A 352 13.82 6.24 -0.18
C ILE A 352 12.91 6.05 1.06
N SER A 353 11.93 6.92 1.22
CA SER A 353 10.92 6.85 2.28
C SER A 353 9.72 5.98 1.93
N GLN A 354 9.19 6.08 0.71
CA GLN A 354 8.02 5.29 0.31
C GLN A 354 8.34 3.79 0.28
N GLY A 355 9.51 3.41 -0.24
CA GLY A 355 9.88 2.02 -0.44
C GLY A 355 9.11 1.33 -1.57
N LEU A 356 9.56 0.14 -1.90
CA LEU A 356 9.00 -0.76 -2.91
C LEU A 356 8.30 -1.93 -2.23
N GLU A 357 7.33 -2.53 -2.92
CA GLU A 357 6.66 -3.75 -2.47
C GLU A 357 7.65 -4.80 -1.92
N GLY A 358 7.28 -5.37 -0.77
CA GLY A 358 8.12 -6.31 -0.04
C GLY A 358 9.35 -5.72 0.64
N ASP A 359 9.48 -4.39 0.74
CA ASP A 359 10.42 -3.77 1.68
C ASP A 359 9.95 -3.92 3.12
N TYR A 360 10.87 -3.71 4.07
CA TYR A 360 10.47 -3.34 5.42
C TYR A 360 10.27 -1.83 5.49
N THR A 361 11.15 -1.03 4.86
CA THR A 361 11.31 0.42 4.94
C THR A 361 11.88 0.91 6.28
N TRP A 362 12.61 2.03 6.25
CA TRP A 362 13.09 2.67 7.47
C TRP A 362 11.94 3.17 8.36
N ARG A 363 10.77 3.47 7.79
CA ARG A 363 9.55 3.86 8.53
C ARG A 363 9.07 2.74 9.44
N TYR A 364 8.96 1.52 8.92
CA TYR A 364 8.65 0.34 9.73
C TYR A 364 9.69 0.13 10.83
N ARG A 365 10.99 0.23 10.51
CA ARG A 365 12.07 0.07 11.49
C ARG A 365 11.98 1.10 12.61
N LEU A 366 11.62 2.34 12.28
CA LEU A 366 11.38 3.41 13.25
C LEU A 366 10.14 3.11 14.10
N ALA A 367 9.01 2.72 13.49
CA ALA A 367 7.78 2.37 14.20
C ALA A 367 7.99 1.20 15.17
N GLN A 368 8.67 0.16 14.72
CA GLN A 368 9.03 -1.01 15.53
C GLN A 368 9.88 -0.59 16.75
N HIS A 369 10.88 0.26 16.54
CA HIS A 369 11.76 0.76 17.60
C HIS A 369 10.99 1.60 18.62
N LEU A 370 10.16 2.54 18.17
CA LEU A 370 9.38 3.41 19.06
C LEU A 370 8.39 2.60 19.89
N LYS A 371 7.70 1.63 19.28
CA LYS A 371 6.82 0.69 19.98
C LYS A 371 7.58 -0.13 21.02
N ALA A 372 8.75 -0.67 20.67
CA ALA A 372 9.59 -1.43 21.59
C ALA A 372 10.10 -0.58 22.77
N ALA A 373 10.31 0.72 22.55
CA ALA A 373 10.64 1.69 23.59
C ALA A 373 9.43 2.14 24.43
N GLY A 374 8.25 1.53 24.25
CA GLY A 374 7.03 1.86 24.99
C GLY A 374 6.39 3.19 24.57
N ARG A 375 6.76 3.74 23.41
CA ARG A 375 6.16 4.95 22.87
C ARG A 375 5.17 4.58 21.77
N ASP A 376 3.88 4.75 22.06
CA ASP A 376 2.86 4.70 21.01
C ASP A 376 2.98 5.99 20.19
N VAL A 377 3.14 5.85 18.88
CA VAL A 377 3.21 6.95 17.91
C VAL A 377 2.21 6.67 16.81
N THR A 378 1.60 7.72 16.28
CA THR A 378 0.70 7.63 15.13
C THR A 378 1.41 8.26 13.95
N PHE A 379 1.78 7.45 12.96
CA PHE A 379 2.14 7.99 11.67
C PHE A 379 0.90 8.58 11.00
N VAL A 380 1.08 9.71 10.30
CA VAL A 380 -0.02 10.41 9.64
C VAL A 380 0.41 10.88 8.26
N GLY A 381 -0.55 10.93 7.33
CA GLY A 381 -0.33 11.37 5.97
C GLY A 381 -1.40 10.82 5.02
N PRO A 382 -1.44 11.32 3.78
CA PRO A 382 -2.45 10.91 2.82
C PRO A 382 -2.22 9.54 2.17
N TYR A 383 -1.03 8.95 2.35
CA TYR A 383 -0.63 7.72 1.67
C TYR A 383 -0.32 6.62 2.67
N ARG A 384 -0.50 5.36 2.25
CA ARG A 384 -0.14 4.15 2.99
C ARG A 384 0.72 3.25 2.14
N GLY A 385 1.25 2.18 2.75
CA GLY A 385 1.94 1.14 1.98
C GLY A 385 3.30 1.58 1.41
N THR A 386 3.63 0.97 0.28
CA THR A 386 4.83 1.19 -0.55
C THR A 386 4.39 1.40 -2.01
N THR A 387 5.34 1.68 -2.92
CA THR A 387 5.04 1.64 -4.37
C THR A 387 5.07 0.21 -4.89
N ARG A 388 4.57 -0.01 -6.11
CA ARG A 388 4.71 -1.26 -6.86
C ARG A 388 4.68 -0.99 -8.36
N VAL A 389 5.16 -1.95 -9.16
CA VAL A 389 5.02 -1.86 -10.62
C VAL A 389 3.54 -1.96 -11.04
N PRO A 390 3.09 -1.15 -12.01
CA PRO A 390 1.74 -1.25 -12.56
C PRO A 390 1.56 -2.49 -13.43
N ARG A 391 0.30 -2.88 -13.66
CA ARG A 391 -0.02 -3.91 -14.65
C ARG A 391 0.38 -3.49 -16.08
N ALA A 392 0.22 -2.21 -16.41
CA ALA A 392 0.55 -1.67 -17.73
C ALA A 392 0.97 -0.19 -17.63
N GLN A 393 1.85 0.22 -18.53
CA GLN A 393 2.10 1.63 -18.80
C GLN A 393 1.01 2.21 -19.72
N PRO A 394 0.76 3.53 -19.69
CA PRO A 394 -0.16 4.18 -20.62
C PRO A 394 0.37 4.12 -22.06
N ALA A 395 -0.51 4.33 -23.04
CA ALA A 395 -0.21 4.12 -24.46
C ALA A 395 0.90 5.05 -25.01
N ASN A 396 1.05 6.23 -24.41
CA ASN A 396 2.06 7.26 -24.74
C ASN A 396 3.33 7.15 -23.88
N TYR A 397 3.54 6.05 -23.15
CA TYR A 397 4.81 5.82 -22.47
C TYR A 397 6.00 5.85 -23.45
N PRO A 398 7.12 6.52 -23.13
CA PRO A 398 7.50 7.06 -21.81
C PRO A 398 7.13 8.54 -21.55
N GLU A 399 6.41 9.21 -22.46
CA GLU A 399 6.01 10.63 -22.25
C GLU A 399 5.11 10.79 -21.04
N GLU A 400 4.23 9.80 -20.81
CA GLU A 400 3.43 9.67 -19.61
C GLU A 400 3.74 8.33 -18.94
N SER A 401 3.83 8.36 -17.61
CA SER A 401 3.97 7.16 -16.78
C SER A 401 2.67 6.87 -16.06
N ALA A 402 2.46 5.61 -15.68
CA ALA A 402 1.36 5.25 -14.80
C ALA A 402 1.36 6.12 -13.52
N PRO A 403 0.18 6.42 -12.94
CA PRO A 403 0.10 7.19 -11.71
C PRO A 403 0.86 6.49 -10.57
N PRO A 404 1.33 7.24 -9.56
CA PRO A 404 2.02 6.65 -8.41
C PRO A 404 1.08 5.73 -7.63
N TYR A 405 1.63 4.62 -7.14
CA TYR A 405 0.90 3.66 -6.30
C TYR A 405 1.26 3.85 -4.83
N PHE A 406 0.25 3.71 -3.96
CA PHE A 406 0.36 3.80 -2.50
C PHE A 406 -0.30 2.59 -1.82
N ASN A 407 -0.23 1.44 -2.49
CA ASN A 407 -0.86 0.20 -2.04
C ASN A 407 0.02 -1.02 -2.23
N GLY A 408 1.31 -0.85 -2.53
CA GLY A 408 2.28 -1.92 -2.44
C GLY A 408 2.36 -2.42 -1.00
N VAL A 409 2.29 -3.73 -0.81
CA VAL A 409 2.30 -4.33 0.53
C VAL A 409 3.74 -4.54 1.03
N TYR A 410 3.89 -4.52 2.35
CA TYR A 410 5.15 -4.90 3.01
C TYR A 410 5.36 -6.41 2.92
N ARG A 411 6.51 -6.89 3.40
CA ARG A 411 6.74 -8.34 3.54
C ARG A 411 5.66 -9.02 4.37
N ASP A 412 5.48 -10.31 4.11
CA ASP A 412 4.53 -11.16 4.82
C ASP A 412 4.65 -11.05 6.34
N GLY A 413 3.50 -10.92 7.00
CA GLY A 413 3.39 -10.81 8.46
C GLY A 413 3.75 -9.42 9.03
N LEU A 414 4.06 -8.42 8.20
CA LEU A 414 4.33 -7.07 8.68
C LEU A 414 3.06 -6.22 8.67
N THR A 415 2.68 -5.71 9.84
CA THR A 415 1.60 -4.73 9.99
C THR A 415 2.02 -3.64 10.96
N PHE A 416 1.90 -2.39 10.51
CA PHE A 416 2.14 -1.20 11.32
C PHE A 416 1.43 0.00 10.72
N ASP A 417 1.46 1.11 11.45
CA ASP A 417 1.03 2.40 10.97
C ASP A 417 1.93 2.89 9.83
N SER A 418 1.51 2.60 8.60
CA SER A 418 2.28 2.93 7.41
C SER A 418 1.91 4.28 6.79
N ASP A 419 1.12 5.12 7.48
CA ASP A 419 0.72 6.44 6.99
C ASP A 419 1.95 7.33 6.71
N HIS A 420 1.95 8.03 5.58
CA HIS A 420 3.04 8.91 5.17
C HIS A 420 2.63 9.94 4.11
N PHE A 421 3.51 10.89 3.86
CA PHE A 421 3.46 11.85 2.75
C PHE A 421 4.70 11.71 1.86
N ALA A 422 5.10 10.47 1.59
CA ALA A 422 6.21 10.13 0.69
C ALA A 422 5.72 9.59 -0.65
N GLN A 423 6.40 9.93 -1.74
CA GLN A 423 6.05 9.47 -3.08
C GLN A 423 7.30 9.28 -3.94
N TRP A 424 7.37 8.17 -4.66
CA TRP A 424 8.50 7.81 -5.52
C TRP A 424 8.77 8.91 -6.55
N GLY A 425 10.05 9.31 -6.66
CA GLY A 425 10.48 10.37 -7.57
C GLY A 425 10.14 11.80 -7.14
N ARG A 426 9.47 11.99 -5.98
CA ARG A 426 9.07 13.31 -5.51
C ARG A 426 10.27 14.18 -5.15
N GLN A 427 10.13 15.47 -5.41
CA GLN A 427 11.12 16.50 -5.14
C GLN A 427 10.70 17.38 -3.96
N ALA A 428 11.65 17.98 -3.25
CA ALA A 428 11.38 19.07 -2.30
C ALA A 428 10.73 20.26 -3.00
N HIS A 429 11.13 20.53 -4.25
CA HIS A 429 10.54 21.55 -5.11
C HIS A 429 9.03 21.42 -5.25
N GLN A 430 8.50 20.20 -5.35
CA GLN A 430 7.07 19.93 -5.43
C GLN A 430 6.43 19.92 -4.03
N ALA A 431 7.07 19.26 -3.08
CA ALA A 431 6.52 19.07 -1.75
C ALA A 431 6.32 20.39 -0.98
N LYS A 432 7.15 21.42 -1.25
CA LYS A 432 7.04 22.74 -0.60
C LYS A 432 5.67 23.41 -0.85
N ASP A 433 5.04 23.13 -2.00
CA ASP A 433 3.76 23.75 -2.37
C ASP A 433 2.57 23.02 -1.73
N ASP A 434 2.68 21.71 -1.55
CA ASP A 434 1.60 20.88 -0.98
C ASP A 434 1.61 20.79 0.55
N ILE A 435 2.78 21.00 1.18
CA ILE A 435 2.98 20.66 2.60
C ILE A 435 2.03 21.39 3.54
N ARG A 436 1.64 22.64 3.22
CA ARG A 436 0.72 23.43 4.05
C ARG A 436 -0.62 22.72 4.19
N ALA A 437 -1.20 22.26 3.07
CA ALA A 437 -2.47 21.56 3.07
C ALA A 437 -2.40 20.26 3.89
N ARG A 438 -1.30 19.51 3.76
CA ARG A 438 -1.12 18.26 4.52
C ARG A 438 -0.93 18.48 6.01
N VAL A 439 -0.09 19.45 6.40
CA VAL A 439 0.07 19.77 7.82
C VAL A 439 -1.23 20.31 8.40
N SER A 440 -1.99 21.11 7.65
CA SER A 440 -3.32 21.59 8.07
C SER A 440 -4.29 20.44 8.31
N GLN A 441 -4.31 19.44 7.43
CA GLN A 441 -5.21 18.30 7.51
C GLN A 441 -4.83 17.32 8.63
N TYR A 442 -3.57 16.89 8.68
CA TYR A 442 -3.13 15.78 9.55
C TYR A 442 -2.52 16.22 10.88
N GLN A 443 -2.26 17.52 11.06
CA GLN A 443 -1.77 18.12 12.30
C GLN A 443 -0.62 17.34 12.99
N PRO A 444 0.46 16.95 12.28
CA PRO A 444 1.55 16.18 12.87
C PRO A 444 2.22 16.92 14.04
N THR A 445 2.71 16.18 15.02
CA THR A 445 3.58 16.71 16.08
C THR A 445 5.02 16.82 15.59
N TYR A 446 5.47 15.82 14.84
CA TYR A 446 6.78 15.76 14.20
C TYR A 446 6.64 15.63 12.69
N LEU A 447 7.43 16.42 11.97
CA LEU A 447 7.63 16.30 10.53
C LEU A 447 9.03 15.73 10.29
N LEU A 448 9.11 14.51 9.76
CA LEU A 448 10.36 13.87 9.35
C LEU A 448 10.50 14.08 7.84
N VAL A 449 11.44 14.91 7.39
CA VAL A 449 11.64 15.27 5.99
C VAL A 449 12.88 14.55 5.45
N GLU A 450 12.68 13.70 4.45
CA GLU A 450 13.72 12.99 3.71
C GLU A 450 13.46 13.23 2.22
N LEU A 451 14.00 14.34 1.71
CA LEU A 451 13.78 14.82 0.34
C LEU A 451 15.06 15.50 -0.16
N GLY A 452 15.17 15.64 -1.47
CA GLY A 452 16.24 16.42 -2.12
C GLY A 452 17.09 15.62 -3.08
N PHE A 453 17.06 14.29 -3.02
CA PHE A 453 17.81 13.46 -3.97
C PHE A 453 17.34 13.72 -5.40
N ASN A 454 16.02 13.64 -5.65
CA ASN A 454 15.45 13.85 -6.99
C ASN A 454 15.66 15.28 -7.50
N ASP A 455 15.68 16.27 -6.61
CA ASP A 455 15.94 17.67 -6.97
C ASP A 455 17.32 17.83 -7.60
N LEU A 456 18.35 17.27 -6.95
CA LEU A 456 19.74 17.33 -7.41
C LEU A 456 20.01 16.36 -8.56
N GLY A 457 19.48 15.13 -8.47
CA GLY A 457 19.70 14.04 -9.42
C GLY A 457 19.14 14.31 -10.80
N TRP A 458 18.02 15.03 -10.88
CA TRP A 458 17.35 15.34 -12.14
C TRP A 458 17.48 16.82 -12.54
N GLY A 459 18.31 17.59 -11.83
CA GLY A 459 18.59 18.99 -12.15
C GLY A 459 17.38 19.93 -11.99
N VAL A 460 16.38 19.54 -11.20
CA VAL A 460 15.22 20.39 -10.87
C VAL A 460 15.66 21.56 -9.99
N SER A 461 16.62 21.33 -9.10
CA SER A 461 17.26 22.39 -8.33
C SER A 461 18.74 22.09 -8.16
N ASP A 462 19.54 23.15 -8.21
CA ASP A 462 20.93 23.09 -7.77
C ASP A 462 20.98 23.11 -6.21
N PRO A 463 22.17 22.97 -5.60
CA PRO A 463 22.31 22.99 -4.15
C PRO A 463 21.73 24.24 -3.46
N ASP A 464 21.76 25.43 -4.08
CA ASP A 464 21.22 26.65 -3.48
C ASP A 464 19.70 26.74 -3.64
N GLY A 465 19.18 26.35 -4.81
CA GLY A 465 17.76 26.20 -5.07
C GLY A 465 17.11 25.22 -4.10
N LEU A 466 17.73 24.06 -3.85
CA LEU A 466 17.20 23.08 -2.92
C LEU A 466 17.19 23.60 -1.47
N ILE A 467 18.17 24.41 -1.05
CA ILE A 467 18.15 25.09 0.25
C ILE A 467 16.98 26.09 0.34
N ALA A 468 16.70 26.82 -0.74
CA ALA A 468 15.56 27.73 -0.82
C ALA A 468 14.21 26.97 -0.76
N ASP A 469 14.12 25.82 -1.41
CA ASP A 469 12.94 24.96 -1.39
C ASP A 469 12.68 24.39 0.01
N MET A 470 13.73 23.91 0.70
CA MET A 470 13.62 23.47 2.10
C MET A 470 13.17 24.58 3.05
N ARG A 471 13.68 25.81 2.87
CA ARG A 471 13.22 26.99 3.64
C ARG A 471 11.73 27.24 3.43
N THR A 472 11.26 27.15 2.19
CA THR A 472 9.86 27.36 1.82
C THR A 472 8.97 26.27 2.39
N LEU A 473 9.39 25.00 2.29
CA LEU A 473 8.68 23.86 2.87
C LEU A 473 8.49 24.03 4.38
N ILE A 474 9.55 24.40 5.11
CA ILE A 474 9.51 24.65 6.56
C ILE A 474 8.57 25.82 6.90
N ALA A 475 8.64 26.92 6.14
CA ALA A 475 7.77 28.08 6.35
C ALA A 475 6.28 27.72 6.14
N ASN A 476 5.98 26.97 5.08
CA ASN A 476 4.62 26.52 4.75
C ASN A 476 4.07 25.54 5.79
N ALA A 477 4.89 24.62 6.31
CA ALA A 477 4.51 23.75 7.43
C ALA A 477 4.16 24.55 8.70
N ARG A 478 4.98 25.55 9.05
CA ARG A 478 4.74 26.43 10.21
C ARG A 478 3.51 27.31 10.07
N ALA A 479 3.20 27.74 8.84
CA ALA A 479 2.01 28.52 8.55
C ALA A 479 0.72 27.70 8.79
N ALA A 480 0.78 26.37 8.63
CA ALA A 480 -0.32 25.46 8.97
C ALA A 480 -0.34 25.09 10.46
N LYS A 481 0.83 24.94 11.09
CA LYS A 481 0.96 24.59 12.51
C LYS A 481 2.20 25.24 13.13
N SER A 482 1.99 26.30 13.91
CA SER A 482 3.08 27.16 14.42
C SER A 482 4.02 26.49 15.44
N ASN A 483 3.61 25.38 16.05
CA ASN A 483 4.38 24.63 17.04
C ASN A 483 4.88 23.25 16.56
N ILE A 484 4.86 23.00 15.25
CA ILE A 484 5.35 21.75 14.66
C ILE A 484 6.86 21.58 14.90
N ARG A 485 7.31 20.36 15.21
CA ARG A 485 8.73 20.00 15.34
C ARG A 485 9.21 19.37 14.04
N ILE A 486 10.31 19.86 13.47
CA ILE A 486 10.74 19.45 12.13
C ILE A 486 12.14 18.84 12.20
N LEU A 487 12.31 17.68 11.60
CA LEU A 487 13.57 16.96 11.46
C LEU A 487 13.84 16.81 9.96
N VAL A 488 14.94 17.34 9.46
CA VAL A 488 15.28 17.32 8.03
C VAL A 488 16.55 16.51 7.83
N ALA A 489 16.48 15.48 7.00
CA ALA A 489 17.60 14.61 6.68
C ALA A 489 18.57 15.25 5.68
N SER A 490 19.86 14.91 5.80
CA SER A 490 20.81 15.05 4.69
C SER A 490 20.40 14.15 3.51
N VAL A 491 20.87 14.46 2.30
CA VAL A 491 20.63 13.63 1.11
C VAL A 491 21.71 12.54 1.03
N PRO A 492 21.37 11.24 0.89
CA PRO A 492 22.36 10.18 0.83
C PRO A 492 23.16 10.24 -0.47
N GLN A 493 24.41 9.77 -0.42
CA GLN A 493 25.19 9.53 -1.63
C GLN A 493 24.65 8.31 -2.39
N ARG A 494 24.98 8.24 -3.68
CA ARG A 494 24.71 7.06 -4.51
C ARG A 494 25.93 6.57 -5.27
N THR A 495 25.83 5.37 -5.84
CA THR A 495 26.79 4.90 -6.85
C THR A 495 26.77 5.80 -8.10
N PRO A 496 27.88 5.91 -8.85
CA PRO A 496 27.97 6.82 -10.01
C PRO A 496 26.87 6.63 -11.07
N LEU A 497 26.47 7.72 -11.71
CA LEU A 497 25.59 7.77 -12.88
C LEU A 497 26.32 8.39 -14.06
N ASP A 498 26.36 7.70 -15.19
CA ASP A 498 27.00 8.21 -16.41
C ASP A 498 26.37 9.51 -16.91
N ILE A 499 25.05 9.65 -16.75
CA ILE A 499 24.29 10.83 -17.19
C ILE A 499 24.47 12.06 -16.28
N GLN A 500 25.03 11.89 -15.08
CA GLN A 500 25.20 12.96 -14.07
C GLN A 500 26.52 12.76 -13.30
N PRO A 501 27.68 12.90 -13.95
CA PRO A 501 28.98 12.56 -13.35
C PRO A 501 29.37 13.47 -12.17
N ASP A 502 28.78 14.66 -12.06
CA ASP A 502 29.04 15.64 -10.98
C ASP A 502 28.05 15.56 -9.80
N LEU A 503 27.11 14.60 -9.82
CA LEU A 503 26.05 14.49 -8.81
C LEU A 503 26.59 14.34 -7.38
N GLY A 504 27.63 13.52 -7.18
CA GLY A 504 28.23 13.32 -5.85
C GLY A 504 28.77 14.62 -5.24
N THR A 505 29.31 15.52 -6.08
CA THR A 505 29.77 16.85 -5.68
C THR A 505 28.59 17.77 -5.33
N LYS A 506 27.52 17.76 -6.14
CA LYS A 506 26.28 18.51 -5.87
C LYS A 506 25.65 18.11 -4.53
N ILE A 507 25.51 16.81 -4.26
CA ILE A 507 25.00 16.27 -2.99
C ILE A 507 25.86 16.75 -1.81
N SER A 508 27.19 16.66 -1.94
CA SER A 508 28.11 17.11 -0.89
C SER A 508 27.99 18.61 -0.62
N ALA A 509 27.87 19.42 -1.67
CA ALA A 509 27.70 20.87 -1.56
C ALA A 509 26.38 21.25 -0.88
N TYR A 510 25.27 20.57 -1.21
CA TYR A 510 23.98 20.76 -0.55
C TYR A 510 24.05 20.39 0.94
N ASN A 511 24.55 19.19 1.25
CA ASN A 511 24.61 18.71 2.63
C ASN A 511 25.48 19.62 3.54
N ALA A 512 26.56 20.18 3.00
CA ALA A 512 27.39 21.16 3.72
C ALA A 512 26.63 22.46 4.04
N LYS A 513 25.70 22.88 3.18
CA LYS A 513 24.87 24.08 3.37
C LYS A 513 23.65 23.84 4.26
N LEU A 514 23.15 22.61 4.33
CA LEU A 514 21.91 22.26 5.02
C LEU A 514 21.97 22.59 6.52
N GLY A 515 23.02 22.16 7.23
CA GLY A 515 23.17 22.40 8.67
C GLY A 515 23.04 23.87 9.08
N PRO A 516 23.87 24.78 8.55
CA PRO A 516 23.76 26.22 8.80
C PRO A 516 22.39 26.81 8.44
N ALA A 517 21.78 26.37 7.33
CA ALA A 517 20.46 26.84 6.92
C ALA A 517 19.37 26.46 7.94
N LEU A 518 19.37 25.21 8.42
CA LEU A 518 18.40 24.74 9.42
C LEU A 518 18.63 25.40 10.78
N GLN A 519 19.89 25.66 11.16
CA GLN A 519 20.22 26.38 12.39
C GLN A 519 19.63 27.80 12.40
N ALA A 520 19.71 28.51 11.26
CA ALA A 520 19.13 29.84 11.11
C ALA A 520 17.59 29.84 11.21
N LEU A 521 16.92 28.73 10.88
CA LEU A 521 15.46 28.59 10.96
C LEU A 521 14.98 28.10 12.33
N ASN A 522 15.86 27.59 13.19
CA ASN A 522 15.49 26.93 14.43
C ASN A 522 14.91 27.92 15.47
N THR A 523 13.81 27.55 16.12
CA THR A 523 13.20 28.33 17.22
C THR A 523 12.81 27.44 18.38
N THR A 524 12.51 28.02 19.54
CA THR A 524 12.02 27.26 20.71
C THR A 524 10.60 26.72 20.49
N THR A 525 9.73 27.48 19.81
CA THR A 525 8.32 27.11 19.59
C THR A 525 8.15 26.05 18.50
N SER A 526 8.94 26.12 17.44
CA SER A 526 8.97 25.14 16.34
C SER A 526 10.43 24.77 16.05
N PRO A 527 11.01 23.85 16.83
CA PRO A 527 12.38 23.40 16.62
C PRO A 527 12.58 22.77 15.25
N VAL A 528 13.72 23.07 14.61
CA VAL A 528 14.18 22.40 13.38
C VAL A 528 15.52 21.73 13.68
N ARG A 529 15.67 20.46 13.30
CA ARG A 529 16.89 19.68 13.56
C ARG A 529 17.37 18.99 12.29
N LEU A 530 18.67 19.01 12.08
CA LEU A 530 19.33 18.18 11.08
C LEU A 530 19.31 16.72 11.55
N VAL A 531 19.03 15.82 10.62
CA VAL A 531 19.20 14.37 10.76
C VAL A 531 20.28 13.94 9.79
N ASP A 532 21.44 13.56 10.31
CA ASP A 532 22.52 13.06 9.46
C ASP A 532 22.29 11.58 9.14
N ILE A 533 21.81 11.31 7.92
CA ILE A 533 21.64 9.94 7.39
C ILE A 533 22.82 9.48 6.54
N THR A 534 23.82 10.34 6.33
CA THR A 534 24.98 10.08 5.48
C THR A 534 26.14 9.46 6.25
N THR A 535 26.31 9.82 7.52
CA THR A 535 27.42 9.30 8.33
C THR A 535 27.25 7.80 8.58
N GLY A 536 28.20 7.01 8.06
CA GLY A 536 28.20 5.56 8.17
C GLY A 536 27.25 4.85 7.21
N TYR A 537 26.70 5.56 6.22
CA TYR A 537 25.94 4.99 5.11
C TYR A 537 26.85 4.81 3.89
N ASP A 538 26.91 3.60 3.36
CA ASP A 538 27.67 3.21 2.19
C ASP A 538 26.70 2.75 1.09
N PRO A 539 26.54 3.50 -0.02
CA PRO A 539 25.60 3.12 -1.08
C PRO A 539 25.90 1.78 -1.73
N TYR A 540 27.12 1.24 -1.64
CA TYR A 540 27.44 -0.09 -2.18
C TYR A 540 26.97 -1.21 -1.26
N ALA A 541 26.93 -0.98 0.05
CA ALA A 541 26.57 -1.99 1.04
C ALA A 541 25.14 -1.84 1.58
N ASP A 542 24.60 -0.62 1.55
CA ASP A 542 23.34 -0.26 2.21
C ASP A 542 22.19 0.03 1.23
N ALA A 543 22.44 -0.02 -0.09
CA ALA A 543 21.42 0.12 -1.13
C ALA A 543 21.36 -1.08 -2.07
N TYR A 544 20.26 -1.26 -2.81
CA TYR A 544 20.08 -2.37 -3.76
C TYR A 544 20.28 -1.98 -5.24
N ASP A 545 20.25 -0.70 -5.56
CA ASP A 545 20.58 -0.13 -6.88
C ASP A 545 21.58 1.03 -6.77
N GLY A 546 22.27 1.07 -5.64
CA GLY A 546 23.19 2.14 -5.29
C GLY A 546 22.53 3.41 -4.76
N LEU A 547 21.20 3.49 -4.68
CA LEU A 547 20.48 4.60 -4.04
C LEU A 547 19.47 4.10 -2.99
N HIS A 548 18.55 3.23 -3.39
CA HIS A 548 17.42 2.85 -2.56
C HIS A 548 17.84 1.87 -1.46
N PRO A 549 17.48 2.11 -0.19
CA PRO A 549 17.98 1.32 0.93
C PRO A 549 17.62 -0.15 0.84
N ASN A 550 18.60 -1.01 1.09
CA ASN A 550 18.37 -2.41 1.42
C ASN A 550 18.08 -2.54 2.94
N PRO A 551 17.78 -3.74 3.47
CA PRO A 551 17.46 -3.90 4.90
C PRO A 551 18.50 -3.34 5.88
N ALA A 552 19.78 -3.31 5.53
CA ALA A 552 20.82 -2.71 6.36
C ALA A 552 20.77 -1.17 6.33
N GLY A 553 20.61 -0.58 5.14
CA GLY A 553 20.44 0.86 4.97
C GLY A 553 19.20 1.41 5.66
N GLU A 554 18.09 0.68 5.62
CA GLU A 554 16.85 1.03 6.33
C GLU A 554 17.08 1.24 7.83
N HIS A 555 17.84 0.35 8.48
CA HIS A 555 18.19 0.48 9.90
C HIS A 555 19.05 1.72 10.19
N LYS A 556 19.98 2.06 9.29
CA LYS A 556 20.85 3.23 9.45
C LYS A 556 20.06 4.54 9.37
N ILE A 557 19.13 4.64 8.42
CA ILE A 557 18.22 5.78 8.29
C ILE A 557 17.29 5.87 9.50
N ALA A 558 16.66 4.76 9.90
CA ALA A 558 15.77 4.73 11.07
C ALA A 558 16.51 5.13 12.36
N ARG A 559 17.75 4.66 12.53
CA ARG A 559 18.60 5.04 13.67
C ARG A 559 18.86 6.53 13.72
N ALA A 560 19.20 7.15 12.58
CA ALA A 560 19.48 8.57 12.53
C ALA A 560 18.29 9.40 13.01
N PHE A 561 17.08 9.12 12.49
CA PHE A 561 15.86 9.79 12.95
C PHE A 561 15.54 9.50 14.42
N ALA A 562 15.57 8.24 14.84
CA ALA A 562 15.27 7.83 16.22
C ALA A 562 16.22 8.50 17.24
N ASN A 563 17.50 8.61 16.91
CA ASN A 563 18.47 9.23 17.80
C ASN A 563 18.26 10.73 17.96
N VAL A 564 17.83 11.44 16.90
CA VAL A 564 17.45 12.86 17.02
C VAL A 564 16.16 13.01 17.83
N LEU A 565 15.15 12.16 17.57
CA LEU A 565 13.91 12.12 18.36
C LEU A 565 14.18 11.94 19.86
N TRP A 566 15.06 11.00 20.22
CA TRP A 566 15.46 10.79 21.60
C TRP A 566 16.28 11.96 22.18
N ASN A 567 17.36 12.36 21.50
CA ASN A 567 18.33 13.32 22.03
C ASN A 567 17.76 14.74 22.13
N GLN A 568 16.84 15.12 21.26
CA GLN A 568 16.30 16.48 21.20
C GLN A 568 14.90 16.59 21.80
N PHE A 569 14.11 15.51 21.76
CA PHE A 569 12.70 15.56 22.12
C PHE A 569 12.27 14.51 23.15
N ARG A 570 13.19 13.62 23.57
CA ARG A 570 12.92 12.53 24.52
C ARG A 570 11.80 11.58 24.06
N VAL A 571 11.68 11.40 22.75
CA VAL A 571 10.75 10.45 22.13
C VAL A 571 11.47 9.13 21.85
N GLY A 572 10.96 8.03 22.41
CA GLY A 572 11.53 6.69 22.25
C GLY A 572 12.80 6.46 23.08
N ALA A 573 13.82 5.88 22.47
CA ALA A 573 15.13 5.59 23.06
C ALA A 573 16.22 5.67 21.99
N LEU A 574 17.49 5.56 22.38
CA LEU A 574 18.59 5.38 21.42
C LEU A 574 18.40 4.09 20.61
N TYR A 575 18.64 4.17 19.30
CA TYR A 575 18.47 3.05 18.38
C TYR A 575 19.79 2.30 18.22
N ASN A 576 19.81 1.06 18.70
CA ASN A 576 20.88 0.10 18.44
C ASN A 576 20.47 -0.79 17.27
N ILE A 577 21.29 -0.81 16.20
CA ILE A 577 21.03 -1.67 15.05
C ILE A 577 21.14 -3.14 15.50
N PRO A 578 20.11 -3.97 15.29
CA PRO A 578 20.17 -5.39 15.63
C PRO A 578 21.38 -6.07 14.98
N SER A 579 22.02 -7.00 15.69
CA SER A 579 23.07 -7.84 15.13
C SER A 579 22.47 -8.90 14.21
N GLY A 580 23.20 -9.24 13.15
CA GLY A 580 22.77 -10.22 12.14
C GLY A 580 22.40 -9.56 10.81
N SER A 581 22.48 -10.33 9.73
CA SER A 581 22.04 -9.90 8.40
C SER A 581 20.55 -10.18 8.23
N THR A 582 19.81 -9.17 7.77
CA THR A 582 18.45 -9.38 7.26
C THR A 582 18.53 -9.62 5.75
N PRO A 583 18.07 -10.76 5.22
CA PRO A 583 18.13 -11.03 3.79
C PRO A 583 17.34 -10.01 2.97
N SER A 584 17.97 -9.48 1.93
CA SER A 584 17.29 -8.72 0.87
C SER A 584 16.25 -9.59 0.16
N LEU A 585 15.22 -8.95 -0.39
CA LEU A 585 14.18 -9.64 -1.15
C LEU A 585 14.67 -9.82 -2.58
N VAL A 586 14.66 -11.07 -3.06
CA VAL A 586 14.89 -11.39 -4.46
C VAL A 586 13.53 -11.72 -5.07
N PRO A 587 13.07 -10.99 -6.10
CA PRO A 587 11.81 -11.30 -6.78
C PRO A 587 11.82 -12.72 -7.34
N THR A 588 10.67 -13.37 -7.35
CA THR A 588 10.49 -14.64 -8.07
C THR A 588 10.32 -14.38 -9.56
N LYS A 589 10.59 -15.38 -10.40
CA LYS A 589 10.27 -15.29 -11.83
C LYS A 589 8.74 -15.32 -12.00
N PRO A 590 8.17 -14.74 -13.08
CA PRO A 590 6.79 -15.00 -13.45
C PRO A 590 6.56 -16.51 -13.72
N ASP A 591 5.47 -17.09 -13.20
CA ASP A 591 5.11 -18.49 -13.51
C ASP A 591 4.45 -18.62 -14.88
N TRP A 592 3.83 -17.55 -15.38
CA TRP A 592 3.30 -17.48 -16.73
C TRP A 592 3.63 -16.16 -17.43
N ILE A 593 3.72 -16.25 -18.75
CA ILE A 593 3.87 -15.14 -19.69
C ILE A 593 3.15 -15.50 -21.00
N ARG A 594 2.44 -14.53 -21.59
CA ARG A 594 1.66 -14.69 -22.81
C ARG A 594 2.02 -13.62 -23.82
N ALA A 595 2.22 -14.02 -25.07
CA ALA A 595 2.34 -13.13 -26.22
C ALA A 595 1.13 -13.33 -27.15
N THR A 596 0.50 -12.23 -27.56
CA THR A 596 -0.69 -12.22 -28.41
C THR A 596 -0.47 -11.26 -29.58
N SER A 597 -0.70 -11.73 -30.82
CA SER A 597 -0.69 -10.86 -32.00
C SER A 597 -1.87 -9.90 -31.96
N THR A 598 -1.64 -8.64 -32.30
CA THR A 598 -2.64 -7.58 -32.43
C THR A 598 -2.63 -6.99 -33.84
N THR A 599 -3.53 -6.06 -34.12
CA THR A 599 -3.54 -5.31 -35.38
C THR A 599 -2.36 -4.35 -35.54
N SER A 600 -1.61 -4.08 -34.46
CA SER A 600 -0.50 -3.13 -34.43
C SER A 600 0.86 -3.74 -34.07
N GLY A 601 0.88 -4.99 -33.63
CA GLY A 601 2.11 -5.67 -33.24
C GLY A 601 1.86 -6.89 -32.37
N ILE A 602 2.62 -7.02 -31.28
CA ILE A 602 2.47 -8.09 -30.29
C ILE A 602 2.29 -7.47 -28.92
N ARG A 603 1.24 -7.89 -28.21
CA ARG A 603 0.99 -7.57 -26.80
C ARG A 603 1.56 -8.69 -25.93
N LEU A 604 2.36 -8.33 -24.92
CA LEU A 604 2.83 -9.23 -23.88
C LEU A 604 2.24 -8.87 -22.53
N GLU A 605 1.89 -9.90 -21.76
CA GLU A 605 1.49 -9.81 -20.36
C GLU A 605 2.08 -11.00 -19.59
N TRP A 606 2.44 -10.78 -18.32
CA TRP A 606 2.96 -11.82 -17.45
C TRP A 606 2.47 -11.66 -16.02
N GLN A 607 2.67 -12.71 -15.22
CA GLN A 607 2.36 -12.69 -13.81
C GLN A 607 3.21 -11.66 -13.07
N HIS A 608 2.56 -10.86 -12.23
CA HIS A 608 3.22 -9.97 -11.30
C HIS A 608 4.19 -10.73 -10.38
N SER A 609 5.44 -10.24 -10.30
CA SER A 609 6.48 -10.79 -9.44
C SER A 609 6.61 -9.94 -8.19
N PHE A 610 6.24 -10.50 -7.03
CA PHE A 610 6.22 -9.78 -5.75
C PHE A 610 7.56 -9.10 -5.45
N GLY A 611 7.51 -7.80 -5.20
CA GLY A 611 8.68 -6.97 -4.90
C GLY A 611 9.60 -6.68 -6.09
N ALA A 612 9.15 -6.91 -7.32
CA ALA A 612 9.84 -6.45 -8.51
C ALA A 612 9.73 -4.93 -8.67
N GLY A 613 10.87 -4.28 -9.00
CA GLY A 613 10.94 -2.88 -9.42
C GLY A 613 10.88 -2.71 -10.93
N GLY A 614 10.99 -3.80 -11.68
CA GLY A 614 10.94 -3.84 -13.14
C GLY A 614 11.29 -5.21 -13.70
N TYR A 615 11.39 -5.28 -15.03
CA TYR A 615 11.72 -6.52 -15.74
C TYR A 615 12.75 -6.27 -16.85
N TRP A 616 13.83 -7.05 -16.89
CA TRP A 616 14.63 -7.16 -18.11
C TRP A 616 13.85 -7.94 -19.15
N PHE A 617 13.70 -7.37 -20.34
CA PHE A 617 12.95 -7.96 -21.45
C PHE A 617 13.89 -8.44 -22.54
N TYR A 618 13.67 -9.66 -23.00
CA TYR A 618 14.46 -10.31 -24.04
C TYR A 618 13.56 -10.72 -25.20
N GLN A 619 14.02 -10.48 -26.43
CA GLN A 619 13.29 -10.82 -27.64
C GLN A 619 14.20 -11.36 -28.75
N ARG A 620 13.61 -12.16 -29.65
CA ARG A 620 14.20 -12.53 -30.94
C ARG A 620 13.13 -12.73 -32.01
N ASN A 621 13.49 -12.45 -33.26
CA ASN A 621 12.76 -12.96 -34.41
C ASN A 621 13.22 -14.39 -34.74
N ALA A 622 12.45 -15.38 -34.29
CA ALA A 622 12.77 -16.79 -34.45
C ALA A 622 12.67 -17.26 -35.91
N THR A 623 11.86 -16.61 -36.75
CA THR A 623 11.72 -16.96 -38.18
C THR A 623 13.02 -16.83 -38.95
N ILE A 624 13.82 -15.79 -38.64
CA ILE A 624 15.11 -15.56 -39.31
C ILE A 624 16.31 -16.03 -38.49
N GLY A 625 16.07 -16.74 -37.38
CA GLY A 625 17.13 -17.31 -36.54
C GLY A 625 17.92 -16.30 -35.72
N GLU A 626 17.33 -15.16 -35.33
CA GLU A 626 18.01 -14.20 -34.44
C GLU A 626 18.36 -14.81 -33.07
N ALA A 627 19.47 -14.37 -32.49
CA ALA A 627 19.75 -14.60 -31.08
C ALA A 627 18.86 -13.71 -30.19
N PHE A 628 18.60 -14.13 -28.95
CA PHE A 628 17.92 -13.27 -27.99
C PHE A 628 18.73 -12.01 -27.72
N SER A 629 18.07 -10.86 -27.79
CA SER A 629 18.61 -9.56 -27.44
C SER A 629 17.82 -8.96 -26.28
N ARG A 630 18.52 -8.30 -25.36
CA ARG A 630 17.92 -7.58 -24.23
C ARG A 630 17.57 -6.15 -24.67
N LEU A 631 16.44 -5.63 -24.24
CA LEU A 631 16.16 -4.19 -24.34
C LEU A 631 17.13 -3.38 -23.48
N PRO A 632 17.41 -2.12 -23.86
CA PRO A 632 18.38 -1.28 -23.14
C PRO A 632 17.87 -0.84 -21.76
N LEU A 633 16.55 -0.74 -21.58
CA LEU A 633 15.91 -0.33 -20.33
C LEU A 633 15.01 -1.45 -19.79
N GLN A 634 14.83 -1.48 -18.47
CA GLN A 634 13.86 -2.36 -17.82
C GLN A 634 12.44 -1.90 -18.16
N ILE A 635 11.51 -2.85 -18.23
CA ILE A 635 10.09 -2.57 -18.35
C ILE A 635 9.52 -2.32 -16.95
N PRO A 636 8.98 -1.11 -16.67
CA PRO A 636 8.42 -0.80 -15.37
C PRO A 636 6.93 -1.16 -15.30
N ALA A 637 6.55 -2.37 -15.73
CA ALA A 637 5.17 -2.87 -15.70
C ALA A 637 5.10 -4.39 -15.90
N ASP A 638 3.96 -5.00 -15.61
CA ASP A 638 3.68 -6.43 -15.88
C ASP A 638 3.21 -6.71 -17.33
N SER A 639 3.38 -5.76 -18.23
CA SER A 639 3.07 -5.91 -19.65
C SER A 639 3.94 -5.02 -20.54
N TRP A 640 4.07 -5.42 -21.81
CA TRP A 640 4.81 -4.66 -22.81
C TRP A 640 4.19 -4.80 -24.20
N GLY A 641 4.33 -3.76 -25.02
CA GLY A 641 3.96 -3.77 -26.44
C GLY A 641 5.20 -3.86 -27.31
N VAL A 642 5.22 -4.81 -28.24
CA VAL A 642 6.26 -4.91 -29.27
C VAL A 642 5.65 -4.50 -30.60
N ASN A 643 6.00 -3.29 -31.02
CA ASN A 643 5.67 -2.75 -32.34
C ASN A 643 6.77 -3.11 -33.34
N TRP A 644 6.62 -2.67 -34.59
CA TRP A 644 7.64 -2.84 -35.65
C TRP A 644 7.98 -4.31 -35.89
N VAL A 645 6.94 -5.10 -36.11
CA VAL A 645 7.02 -6.53 -36.37
C VAL A 645 6.70 -6.82 -37.83
N VAL A 646 7.18 -7.96 -38.33
CA VAL A 646 6.97 -8.37 -39.73
C VAL A 646 5.81 -9.37 -39.82
N PRO A 647 4.81 -9.15 -40.70
CA PRO A 647 3.72 -10.11 -40.92
C PRO A 647 4.22 -11.53 -41.21
N GLY A 648 3.61 -12.54 -40.59
CA GLY A 648 3.96 -13.95 -40.74
C GLY A 648 5.22 -14.40 -39.99
N HIS A 649 5.99 -13.48 -39.41
CA HIS A 649 7.14 -13.86 -38.59
C HIS A 649 6.72 -14.29 -37.20
N ARG A 650 7.46 -15.26 -36.63
CA ARG A 650 7.32 -15.73 -35.25
C ARG A 650 8.39 -15.09 -34.38
N TYR A 651 7.95 -14.41 -33.33
CA TYR A 651 8.81 -13.81 -32.33
C TYR A 651 8.73 -14.60 -31.01
N GLU A 652 9.85 -14.63 -30.30
CA GLU A 652 9.94 -15.26 -28.98
C GLU A 652 10.44 -14.27 -27.93
N PHE A 653 9.94 -14.44 -26.71
CA PHE A 653 10.15 -13.50 -25.62
C PHE A 653 10.31 -14.21 -24.28
N TYR A 654 11.10 -13.62 -23.38
CA TYR A 654 11.07 -13.94 -21.95
C TYR A 654 11.43 -12.70 -21.14
N VAL A 655 11.09 -12.73 -19.85
CA VAL A 655 11.41 -11.65 -18.92
C VAL A 655 12.17 -12.18 -17.71
N VAL A 656 12.93 -11.29 -17.08
CA VAL A 656 13.59 -11.51 -15.79
C VAL A 656 13.14 -10.41 -14.84
N ALA A 657 12.42 -10.75 -13.78
CA ALA A 657 12.04 -9.81 -12.73
C ALA A 657 13.27 -9.33 -11.96
N THR A 658 13.34 -8.03 -11.65
CA THR A 658 14.47 -7.38 -11.00
C THR A 658 14.05 -6.56 -9.79
N ARG A 659 14.95 -6.40 -8.82
CA ARG A 659 14.87 -5.40 -7.76
C ARG A 659 16.17 -4.59 -7.80
N GLY A 660 16.10 -3.46 -8.48
CA GLY A 660 17.29 -2.65 -8.77
C GLY A 660 18.31 -3.41 -9.61
N ASP A 661 19.59 -3.13 -9.35
CA ASP A 661 20.70 -3.72 -10.08
C ASP A 661 21.31 -4.94 -9.37
N ALA A 662 21.05 -5.12 -8.07
CA ALA A 662 21.65 -6.17 -7.27
C ALA A 662 20.91 -7.52 -7.33
N TYR A 663 19.60 -7.52 -7.63
CA TYR A 663 18.78 -8.73 -7.52
C TYR A 663 17.95 -8.98 -8.77
N ALA A 664 18.06 -10.20 -9.29
CA ALA A 664 17.30 -10.67 -10.43
C ALA A 664 16.82 -12.11 -10.18
N SER A 665 15.62 -12.41 -10.69
CA SER A 665 15.06 -13.76 -10.72
C SER A 665 15.72 -14.64 -11.79
N ALA A 666 15.34 -15.92 -11.83
CA ALA A 666 15.56 -16.74 -13.03
C ALA A 666 14.67 -16.23 -14.20
N PRO A 667 14.99 -16.55 -15.47
CA PRO A 667 14.12 -16.23 -16.59
C PRO A 667 12.73 -16.87 -16.45
N SER A 668 11.69 -16.18 -16.94
CA SER A 668 10.39 -16.78 -17.20
C SER A 668 10.49 -17.90 -18.24
N ALA A 669 9.41 -18.67 -18.43
CA ALA A 669 9.29 -19.50 -19.62
C ALA A 669 9.36 -18.65 -20.89
N VAL A 670 9.84 -19.22 -22.00
CA VAL A 670 9.80 -18.55 -23.31
C VAL A 670 8.37 -18.60 -23.84
N THR A 671 7.82 -17.45 -24.20
CA THR A 671 6.55 -17.33 -24.93
C THR A 671 6.80 -16.94 -26.37
N SER A 672 5.80 -17.12 -27.24
CA SER A 672 5.92 -16.77 -28.65
C SER A 672 4.60 -16.37 -29.27
N ALA A 673 4.68 -15.49 -30.26
CA ALA A 673 3.54 -15.14 -31.11
C ALA A 673 3.99 -15.10 -32.58
N THR A 674 3.13 -15.59 -33.47
CA THR A 674 3.27 -15.37 -34.91
C THR A 674 2.42 -14.18 -35.30
N VAL A 675 3.02 -13.20 -35.97
CA VAL A 675 2.33 -11.97 -36.38
C VAL A 675 1.28 -12.30 -37.42
N ALA A 676 0.03 -12.05 -37.08
CA ALA A 676 -1.13 -12.23 -37.93
C ALA A 676 -2.05 -11.01 -37.85
N ASN A 677 -2.78 -10.73 -38.94
CA ASN A 677 -3.75 -9.64 -39.02
C ASN A 677 -3.17 -8.25 -38.71
N LEU A 678 -1.92 -8.00 -39.11
CA LEU A 678 -1.30 -6.69 -38.92
C LEU A 678 -1.96 -5.68 -39.87
N GLU A 679 -2.45 -4.57 -39.32
CA GLU A 679 -3.18 -3.52 -40.03
C GLU A 679 -2.38 -2.20 -40.14
N THR A 680 -1.12 -2.19 -39.73
CA THR A 680 -0.23 -1.04 -39.87
C THR A 680 0.38 -0.97 -41.26
N ALA A 681 0.57 0.25 -41.77
CA ALA A 681 1.22 0.49 -43.06
C ALA A 681 2.75 0.48 -42.93
N ALA A 682 3.45 -0.19 -43.84
CA ALA A 682 4.91 -0.17 -43.87
C ALA A 682 5.47 1.25 -44.08
N GLY A 683 6.69 1.49 -43.61
CA GLY A 683 7.39 2.76 -43.80
C GLY A 683 7.50 3.16 -45.28
N PRO A 684 7.54 4.47 -45.58
CA PRO A 684 7.53 4.95 -46.95
C PRO A 684 8.82 4.62 -47.71
N PRO A 685 8.74 4.42 -49.04
CA PRO A 685 9.91 4.20 -49.87
C PRO A 685 10.64 5.51 -50.22
N ASN A 686 11.82 5.36 -50.84
CA ASN A 686 12.59 6.44 -51.45
C ASN A 686 12.92 7.61 -50.50
N ILE A 687 13.30 7.29 -49.27
CA ILE A 687 13.72 8.30 -48.28
C ILE A 687 15.02 8.96 -48.76
N THR A 688 14.99 10.27 -48.97
CA THR A 688 16.16 11.10 -49.25
C THR A 688 16.40 12.07 -48.11
N ALA A 689 17.67 12.44 -47.91
CA ALA A 689 18.05 13.39 -46.88
C ALA A 689 19.19 14.29 -47.38
N THR A 690 19.02 15.60 -47.19
CA THR A 690 19.97 16.64 -47.59
C THR A 690 20.39 17.45 -46.37
N ALA A 691 21.67 17.43 -46.03
CA ALA A 691 22.20 18.17 -44.91
C ALA A 691 22.48 19.64 -45.27
N GLY A 692 22.25 20.54 -44.33
CA GLY A 692 22.74 21.92 -44.34
C GLY A 692 23.26 22.32 -42.97
N THR A 693 23.53 23.61 -42.76
CA THR A 693 24.11 24.10 -41.51
C THR A 693 23.12 24.00 -40.35
N GLY A 694 23.35 23.03 -39.46
CA GLY A 694 22.51 22.77 -38.28
C GLY A 694 21.15 22.12 -38.58
N TYR A 695 20.94 21.57 -39.78
CA TYR A 695 19.70 20.91 -40.16
C TYR A 695 19.89 19.77 -41.18
N ILE A 696 18.88 18.88 -41.26
CA ILE A 696 18.72 17.90 -42.33
C ILE A 696 17.28 18.00 -42.87
N ASP A 697 17.13 18.21 -44.18
CA ASP A 697 15.85 18.07 -44.88
C ASP A 697 15.64 16.62 -45.31
N VAL A 698 14.55 16.01 -44.87
CA VAL A 698 14.19 14.62 -45.18
C VAL A 698 12.91 14.61 -46.02
N SER A 699 12.88 13.83 -47.10
CA SER A 699 11.68 13.62 -47.92
C SER A 699 11.54 12.17 -48.37
N TRP A 700 10.33 11.75 -48.71
CA TRP A 700 10.01 10.37 -49.11
C TRP A 700 8.80 10.33 -50.05
N ASP A 701 8.58 9.19 -50.69
CA ASP A 701 7.38 8.95 -51.49
C ASP A 701 6.20 8.48 -50.63
N ALA A 702 4.99 8.45 -51.18
CA ALA A 702 3.84 7.92 -50.45
C ALA A 702 4.07 6.45 -50.06
N ALA A 703 3.61 6.04 -48.88
CA ALA A 703 3.64 4.64 -48.46
C ALA A 703 2.95 3.74 -49.50
N THR A 704 3.39 2.49 -49.60
CA THR A 704 2.86 1.52 -50.57
C THR A 704 2.52 0.20 -49.86
N GLY A 705 1.65 -0.61 -50.48
CA GLY A 705 1.26 -1.91 -49.96
C GLY A 705 0.01 -1.88 -49.06
N PRO A 706 -0.26 -2.94 -48.30
CA PRO A 706 -1.43 -3.02 -47.42
C PRO A 706 -1.53 -1.82 -46.48
N TYR A 707 -2.75 -1.31 -46.30
CA TYR A 707 -3.08 -0.20 -45.41
C TYR A 707 -2.41 1.15 -45.72
N SER A 708 -1.65 1.29 -46.81
CA SER A 708 -0.99 2.55 -47.16
C SER A 708 -1.95 3.73 -47.37
N GLU A 709 -3.15 3.45 -47.90
CA GLU A 709 -4.21 4.45 -48.11
C GLU A 709 -4.82 4.98 -46.80
N THR A 710 -4.55 4.33 -45.68
CA THR A 710 -5.05 4.74 -44.35
C THR A 710 -4.06 5.61 -43.59
N VAL A 711 -2.88 5.88 -44.17
CA VAL A 711 -1.82 6.68 -43.53
C VAL A 711 -2.25 8.14 -43.44
N HIS A 712 -2.28 8.67 -42.22
CA HIS A 712 -2.64 10.07 -41.96
C HIS A 712 -1.47 10.91 -41.43
N LYS A 713 -0.36 10.28 -41.04
CA LYS A 713 0.84 10.94 -40.49
C LYS A 713 2.09 10.10 -40.75
N TYR A 714 3.23 10.76 -40.83
CA TYR A 714 4.56 10.15 -40.82
C TYR A 714 5.36 10.61 -39.62
N THR A 715 6.20 9.73 -39.07
CA THR A 715 7.11 10.03 -37.97
C THR A 715 8.53 9.69 -38.40
N VAL A 716 9.40 10.71 -38.40
CA VAL A 716 10.83 10.57 -38.69
C VAL A 716 11.56 10.35 -37.39
N TYR A 717 12.30 9.24 -37.29
CA TYR A 717 13.22 8.94 -36.20
C TYR A 717 14.62 9.35 -36.64
N TYR A 718 15.36 9.98 -35.75
CA TYR A 718 16.75 10.33 -35.99
C TYR A 718 17.59 10.16 -34.72
N LEU A 719 18.77 9.56 -34.89
CA LEU A 719 19.70 9.27 -33.80
C LEU A 719 21.06 9.88 -34.14
N ASP A 720 21.61 10.68 -33.23
CA ASP A 720 22.98 11.15 -33.33
C ASP A 720 23.95 9.98 -33.07
N SER A 721 24.54 9.45 -34.13
CA SER A 721 25.49 8.33 -34.01
C SER A 721 26.90 8.77 -33.66
N SER A 722 27.16 10.08 -33.63
CA SER A 722 28.44 10.65 -33.22
C SER A 722 28.55 10.86 -31.72
N GLU A 723 27.41 10.91 -31.02
CA GLU A 723 27.34 11.10 -29.57
C GLU A 723 27.08 9.77 -28.84
N PRO A 724 28.03 9.28 -28.02
CA PRO A 724 27.81 8.09 -27.18
C PRO A 724 26.62 8.29 -26.23
N GLY A 725 25.68 7.34 -26.24
CA GLY A 725 24.49 7.41 -25.38
C GLY A 725 23.38 8.33 -25.90
N ALA A 726 23.47 8.81 -27.14
CA ALA A 726 22.39 9.56 -27.76
C ALA A 726 21.05 8.81 -27.71
N ILE A 727 19.97 9.56 -27.46
CA ILE A 727 18.60 9.05 -27.49
C ILE A 727 17.98 9.29 -28.87
N VAL A 728 17.12 8.37 -29.30
CA VAL A 728 16.39 8.52 -30.56
C VAL A 728 15.40 9.67 -30.41
N SER A 729 15.50 10.65 -31.31
CA SER A 729 14.58 11.77 -31.40
C SER A 729 13.55 11.54 -32.51
N THR A 730 12.39 12.19 -32.40
CA THR A 730 11.32 12.05 -33.38
C THR A 730 10.80 13.39 -33.87
N LYS A 731 10.33 13.42 -35.13
CA LYS A 731 9.56 14.55 -35.67
C LYS A 731 8.44 14.04 -36.56
N SER A 732 7.21 14.44 -36.26
CA SER A 732 6.03 14.02 -37.03
C SER A 732 5.58 15.09 -38.03
N THR A 733 5.01 14.66 -39.15
CA THR A 733 4.44 15.53 -40.19
C THR A 733 3.27 14.84 -40.89
N THR A 734 2.29 15.60 -41.39
CA THR A 734 1.25 15.09 -42.31
C THR A 734 1.72 15.15 -43.77
N GLY A 735 2.79 15.91 -44.05
CA GLY A 735 3.43 15.97 -45.35
C GLY A 735 4.39 14.81 -45.60
N ARG A 736 5.01 14.81 -46.78
CA ARG A 736 6.02 13.81 -47.21
C ARG A 736 7.45 14.34 -47.13
N SER A 737 7.64 15.42 -46.40
CA SER A 737 8.94 16.00 -46.09
C SER A 737 8.92 16.71 -44.76
N VAL A 738 10.08 16.79 -44.13
CA VAL A 738 10.28 17.52 -42.89
C VAL A 738 11.72 17.99 -42.76
N ARG A 739 11.92 19.20 -42.21
CA ARG A 739 13.23 19.68 -41.79
C ARG A 739 13.48 19.29 -40.33
N LEU A 740 14.57 18.59 -40.06
CA LEU A 740 15.12 18.35 -38.73
C LEU A 740 16.10 19.51 -38.43
N SER A 741 15.78 20.38 -37.47
CA SER A 741 16.58 21.58 -37.16
C SER A 741 17.24 21.47 -35.78
N GLY A 742 18.26 22.29 -35.53
CA GLY A 742 18.97 22.32 -34.25
C GLY A 742 19.92 21.14 -34.07
N LEU A 743 20.36 20.55 -35.18
CA LEU A 743 21.31 19.45 -35.19
C LEU A 743 22.74 19.98 -35.09
N VAL A 744 23.66 19.17 -34.57
CA VAL A 744 25.04 19.57 -34.33
C VAL A 744 25.87 19.44 -35.61
N SER A 745 26.48 20.55 -36.07
CA SER A 745 27.37 20.54 -37.23
C SER A 745 28.54 19.57 -37.02
N GLY A 746 28.84 18.76 -38.06
CA GLY A 746 29.85 17.71 -38.02
C GLY A 746 29.38 16.38 -37.45
N HIS A 747 28.21 16.29 -36.82
CA HIS A 747 27.66 15.04 -36.32
C HIS A 747 26.90 14.25 -37.40
N THR A 748 26.95 12.92 -37.30
CA THR A 748 26.26 12.00 -38.23
C THR A 748 24.99 11.44 -37.61
N TYR A 749 23.87 11.61 -38.32
CA TYR A 749 22.56 11.14 -37.88
C TYR A 749 22.09 9.94 -38.69
N ILE A 750 21.61 8.89 -38.01
CA ILE A 750 20.89 7.76 -38.60
C ILE A 750 19.42 8.13 -38.69
N LEU A 751 18.77 7.89 -39.84
CA LEU A 751 17.39 8.28 -40.10
C LEU A 751 16.50 7.06 -40.36
N ALA A 752 15.24 7.12 -39.94
CA ALA A 752 14.20 6.19 -40.35
C ALA A 752 12.85 6.90 -40.42
N VAL A 753 11.95 6.46 -41.31
CA VAL A 753 10.61 7.05 -41.45
C VAL A 753 9.56 5.97 -41.25
N CYS A 754 8.60 6.27 -40.38
CA CYS A 754 7.45 5.43 -40.07
C CYS A 754 6.18 6.03 -40.66
N SER A 755 5.31 5.16 -41.19
CA SER A 755 3.93 5.50 -41.55
C SER A 755 2.99 5.23 -40.37
N VAL A 756 2.01 6.10 -40.17
CA VAL A 756 1.06 6.02 -39.04
C VAL A 756 -0.37 6.05 -39.55
N ASN A 757 -1.16 5.06 -39.14
CA ASN A 757 -2.60 4.97 -39.39
C ASN A 757 -3.37 4.73 -38.08
N ALA A 758 -4.67 4.44 -38.18
CA ALA A 758 -5.53 4.20 -37.02
C ALA A 758 -5.13 2.98 -36.17
N ALA A 759 -4.45 1.98 -36.75
CA ALA A 759 -3.90 0.84 -36.01
C ALA A 759 -2.62 1.22 -35.24
N GLY A 760 -1.84 2.17 -35.75
CA GLY A 760 -0.65 2.71 -35.11
C GLY A 760 0.53 2.85 -36.07
N GLU A 761 1.73 2.76 -35.52
CA GLU A 761 2.99 2.82 -36.26
C GLU A 761 3.34 1.49 -36.91
N GLY A 762 3.62 1.50 -38.22
CA GLY A 762 4.15 0.33 -38.92
C GLY A 762 5.68 0.20 -38.81
N MET A 763 6.22 -0.87 -39.39
CA MET A 763 7.66 -1.08 -39.45
C MET A 763 8.35 0.10 -40.16
N PRO A 764 9.30 0.82 -39.53
CA PRO A 764 9.93 1.97 -40.15
C PRO A 764 10.86 1.57 -41.31
N ALA A 765 10.90 2.39 -42.35
CA ALA A 765 11.85 2.26 -43.45
C ALA A 765 13.14 3.03 -43.12
N ALA A 766 14.29 2.40 -43.33
CA ALA A 766 15.58 3.03 -43.08
C ALA A 766 15.87 4.13 -44.11
N GLY A 767 16.24 5.31 -43.63
CA GLY A 767 16.75 6.41 -44.45
C GLY A 767 18.28 6.42 -44.48
N PRO A 768 18.88 7.26 -45.34
CA PRO A 768 20.33 7.36 -45.43
C PRO A 768 20.90 8.15 -44.24
N SER A 769 22.02 7.70 -43.67
CA SER A 769 22.74 8.49 -42.66
C SER A 769 23.33 9.76 -43.27
N ARG A 770 23.33 10.87 -42.51
CA ARG A 770 23.84 12.17 -42.97
C ARG A 770 24.63 12.90 -41.90
N THR A 771 25.79 13.43 -42.31
CA THR A 771 26.58 14.35 -41.53
C THR A 771 26.09 15.78 -41.75
N VAL A 772 25.81 16.50 -40.66
CA VAL A 772 25.34 17.89 -40.71
C VAL A 772 26.48 18.81 -41.11
N GLY A 773 26.20 19.77 -41.98
CA GLY A 773 27.17 20.72 -42.52
C GLY A 773 27.41 21.96 -41.67
#